data_AF-A0A2T5MA97-F1
#
_entry.id   AF-A0A2T5MA97-F1
#
_cell.length_a   1.000
_cell.length_b   1.000
_cell.length_c   1.000
_cell.angle_alpha   90.00
_cell.angle_beta   90.00
_cell.angle_gamma   90.00
#
_symmetry.space_group_name_H-M   'P 1'
#
loop_
_entity.id
_entity.type
_entity.pdbx_description
1 polymer ?
#
loop_
_entity_poly.entity_id
_entity_poly.type
_entity_poly.pdbx_seq_one_letter_code
_entity_poly.pdbx_strand_id
1 'polypeptide(L)'
;MAPPKQPVKSGVNSKEEKAADLVMGTNNSSIVSKRSVEMLYYPEPHFFRHFVKKPQRRAPLINRGYWLRMHAMAESVRKFMKEPSDRPKFVLNLGCGFDPLPFILLSTDRSLCSNTTFVDIDYEKLMINKKMAIQRTEVITQVLGNVEFFSDDSGVQIRSPQYIAVGCDLKNLDKLDRVLKTHVLPAECAVLFLAEVSLTYMDVQSANAVVTWASKLSDDAQFCILEQYFPDGPDHPFASTMMKHFNKLGAPLYSIHEYPSLAEQEQRFKNAGWEYAHARSLWELWSDDEFVASDLRTSLDAVEAFDEWEEFALFASHYFLLHASTRQGLSSSSSSGYSTSGAGLSSHPSGNESMSDRFKILPNCAPPVGQRRFGALISAGSGSVGYHSGLGRQTRLADTDIYTASGETESSGLPFPSRDIPARMCHTATSLNGNGDCLLVGGRASPAAALQDCWLRKENAWCPSSRLPIPRFRHSATKVTIQSDYVLVYGGKTSTGIALDTWSLWSDNGEGWQTVDVEPPAAPKARFGACLGTIDDTSGVLFGGIGADGVILEDFWIWRLHKRSNGSFYMELRDLTEGMRRAAPQYDFLPRFGATITPTSWGLVIVGGVIPRQIVPFGQEILLLDSPQVLKCFDGEALHLTSQPVLSAIGLNPAFAGPRPLLVGHAACAVYPDQLLILGGGAVCFSFGTHWTEGTWTLQSKESPFDNRWMLFSESSPPVKGATIKPRKPKKKVYKSTKKVTTIPRIQIQTPAQFEQVLAGGKPVIIEGSDIGPCTELWTKEYLVNAVGADRKVVVHEAESEIMSFQTKNFSYTTKSFGTFMDEVHAGGRQYLRSISVEQPTKLPTQLAVDFPSLTNDFRLPDALSSVVANAHSSPLRISGPVTLWLHYDVMANVLCQIQGEKRLILFPPSDVQHLDVPAGASSSNINIFQNRAEGTIAAIPHTTPHEALLHRGDILVIPPLWLHTAAPTGEVSVAVNVFFRNLPQGYAAGRDVYGNRDVQAYEKARKDLEKIAKSFDRLPPDMARFYLLRLADELQETAER
;
A
#
# COMPACT_ATOMS: atom_id res chain seq x y z
N MET A 1 -41.72 47.43 -21.03
CA MET A 1 -41.49 45.97 -21.06
C MET A 1 -40.20 45.72 -21.80
N ALA A 2 -39.17 45.23 -21.10
CA ALA A 2 -37.89 44.83 -21.71
C ALA A 2 -37.89 43.31 -21.91
N PRO A 3 -37.26 42.78 -22.97
CA PRO A 3 -37.30 41.36 -23.33
C PRO A 3 -36.45 40.51 -22.36
N PRO A 4 -36.75 39.20 -22.23
CA PRO A 4 -36.09 38.33 -21.26
C PRO A 4 -34.63 38.05 -21.66
N LYS A 5 -33.75 38.12 -20.66
CA LYS A 5 -32.31 37.83 -20.79
C LYS A 5 -32.08 36.36 -21.14
N GLN A 6 -31.29 36.13 -22.19
CA GLN A 6 -30.74 34.80 -22.52
C GLN A 6 -29.82 34.29 -21.39
N PRO A 7 -29.80 32.96 -21.15
CA PRO A 7 -28.91 32.36 -20.17
C PRO A 7 -27.46 32.39 -20.69
N VAL A 8 -26.56 32.87 -19.83
CA VAL A 8 -25.11 32.92 -20.08
C VAL A 8 -24.58 31.49 -20.21
N LYS A 9 -23.97 31.18 -21.35
CA LYS A 9 -23.18 29.95 -21.55
C LYS A 9 -22.02 29.94 -20.55
N SER A 10 -21.97 28.93 -19.69
CA SER A 10 -20.80 28.63 -18.85
C SER A 10 -19.58 28.38 -19.73
N GLY A 11 -18.55 29.21 -19.59
CA GLY A 11 -17.30 29.11 -20.34
C GLY A 11 -16.58 27.79 -20.10
N VAL A 12 -15.91 27.31 -21.15
CA VAL A 12 -15.00 26.16 -21.09
C VAL A 12 -13.74 26.61 -20.33
N ASN A 13 -13.50 26.10 -19.11
CA ASN A 13 -12.29 26.40 -18.33
C ASN A 13 -11.02 26.16 -19.17
N SER A 14 -10.06 27.09 -19.08
CA SER A 14 -8.80 27.02 -19.82
C SER A 14 -7.96 25.81 -19.37
N LYS A 15 -6.99 25.38 -20.20
CA LYS A 15 -6.07 24.29 -19.85
C LYS A 15 -5.25 24.60 -18.59
N GLU A 16 -4.92 25.87 -18.39
CA GLU A 16 -4.17 26.39 -17.24
C GLU A 16 -5.00 26.38 -15.96
N GLU A 17 -6.28 26.77 -16.03
CA GLU A 17 -7.20 26.69 -14.88
C GLU A 17 -7.43 25.25 -14.42
N LYS A 18 -7.55 24.31 -15.37
CA LYS A 18 -7.67 22.87 -15.06
C LYS A 18 -6.41 22.31 -14.40
N ALA A 19 -5.22 22.74 -14.85
CA ALA A 19 -3.97 22.35 -14.22
C ALA A 19 -3.84 22.92 -12.80
N ALA A 20 -4.21 24.19 -12.60
CA ALA A 20 -4.25 24.82 -11.28
C ALA A 20 -5.24 24.11 -10.33
N ASP A 21 -6.43 23.73 -10.80
CA ASP A 21 -7.41 22.96 -10.01
C ASP A 21 -6.86 21.58 -9.58
N LEU A 22 -6.08 20.90 -10.42
CA LEU A 22 -5.43 19.62 -10.08
C LEU A 22 -4.32 19.81 -9.03
N VAL A 23 -3.49 20.85 -9.19
CA VAL A 23 -2.44 21.21 -8.21
C VAL A 23 -3.08 21.58 -6.87
N MET A 24 -4.15 22.40 -6.85
CA MET A 24 -4.93 22.70 -5.64
C MET A 24 -5.55 21.44 -5.02
N GLY A 25 -5.84 20.41 -5.83
CA GLY A 25 -6.31 19.11 -5.36
C GLY A 25 -5.29 18.36 -4.48
N THR A 26 -3.99 18.60 -4.67
CA THR A 26 -2.92 17.96 -3.87
C THR A 26 -2.96 18.38 -2.40
N ASN A 27 -3.36 19.63 -2.12
CA ASN A 27 -3.56 20.16 -0.77
C ASN A 27 -4.55 19.31 0.04
N ASN A 28 -5.62 18.80 -0.58
CA ASN A 28 -6.58 17.93 0.13
C ASN A 28 -5.94 16.60 0.58
N SER A 29 -4.96 16.07 -0.16
CA SER A 29 -4.30 14.82 0.20
C SER A 29 -3.30 15.00 1.35
N SER A 30 -2.51 16.07 1.29
CA SER A 30 -1.50 16.39 2.31
C SER A 30 -2.15 16.77 3.64
N ILE A 31 -3.16 17.64 3.62
CA ILE A 31 -3.84 18.13 4.83
C ILE A 31 -4.59 17.01 5.56
N VAL A 32 -5.16 16.04 4.84
CA VAL A 32 -5.77 14.85 5.49
C VAL A 32 -4.70 14.00 6.20
N SER A 33 -3.51 13.89 5.64
CA SER A 33 -2.41 13.14 6.25
C SER A 33 -1.83 13.89 7.46
N LYS A 34 -1.66 15.22 7.38
CA LYS A 34 -1.30 16.08 8.53
C LYS A 34 -2.36 16.03 9.64
N ARG A 35 -3.65 15.97 9.31
CA ARG A 35 -4.74 15.77 10.30
C ARG A 35 -4.65 14.42 11.01
N SER A 36 -4.26 13.36 10.31
CA SER A 36 -4.01 12.05 10.92
C SER A 36 -2.90 12.12 11.96
N VAL A 37 -1.81 12.85 11.65
CA VAL A 37 -0.71 13.11 12.60
C VAL A 37 -1.20 13.91 13.80
N GLU A 38 -1.87 15.04 13.57
CA GLU A 38 -2.38 15.89 14.66
C GLU A 38 -3.25 15.11 15.66
N MET A 39 -4.12 14.22 15.16
CA MET A 39 -4.99 13.41 16.00
C MET A 39 -4.26 12.44 16.93
N LEU A 40 -3.06 11.99 16.55
CA LEU A 40 -2.33 10.92 17.24
C LEU A 40 -1.12 11.44 18.01
N TYR A 41 -0.40 12.39 17.43
CA TYR A 41 0.91 12.82 17.90
C TYR A 41 0.89 14.16 18.63
N TYR A 42 -0.07 15.04 18.34
CA TYR A 42 -0.05 16.42 18.86
C TYR A 42 -1.16 16.63 19.90
N PRO A 43 -0.87 17.38 20.99
CA PRO A 43 -1.88 17.74 21.98
C PRO A 43 -2.91 18.71 21.38
N GLU A 44 -4.06 18.84 22.06
CA GLU A 44 -5.01 19.92 21.77
C GLU A 44 -4.43 21.29 22.18
N PRO A 45 -4.85 22.40 21.54
CA PRO A 45 -5.89 22.51 20.53
C PRO A 45 -5.48 22.00 19.13
N HIS A 46 -6.45 21.39 18.44
CA HIS A 46 -6.28 20.89 17.07
C HIS A 46 -6.81 21.88 16.03
N PHE A 47 -5.98 22.21 15.04
CA PHE A 47 -6.26 23.19 13.99
C PHE A 47 -6.55 22.56 12.62
N PHE A 48 -5.92 21.42 12.25
CA PHE A 48 -6.19 20.78 10.94
C PHE A 48 -7.66 20.33 10.81
N ARG A 49 -8.34 20.03 11.93
CA ARG A 49 -9.74 19.60 11.95
C ARG A 49 -10.71 20.58 11.29
N HIS A 50 -10.36 21.86 11.26
CA HIS A 50 -11.22 22.92 10.70
C HIS A 50 -11.11 23.02 9.18
N PHE A 51 -10.07 22.41 8.59
CA PHE A 51 -9.85 22.36 7.15
C PHE A 51 -10.15 20.97 6.55
N VAL A 52 -10.33 19.94 7.39
CA VAL A 52 -10.63 18.56 6.98
C VAL A 52 -12.03 18.14 7.39
N LYS A 53 -12.92 17.97 6.41
CA LYS A 53 -14.33 17.58 6.66
C LYS A 53 -14.49 16.23 7.34
N LYS A 54 -13.64 15.25 6.99
CA LYS A 54 -13.70 13.88 7.54
C LYS A 54 -12.32 13.43 7.97
N PRO A 55 -12.07 13.20 9.27
CA PRO A 55 -10.79 12.68 9.71
C PRO A 55 -10.58 11.28 9.11
N GLN A 56 -9.37 11.03 8.59
CA GLN A 56 -8.99 9.73 8.08
C GLN A 56 -7.64 9.35 8.66
N ARG A 57 -7.61 8.29 9.47
CA ARG A 57 -6.35 7.72 9.96
C ARG A 57 -5.54 7.16 8.80
N ARG A 58 -4.25 7.48 8.75
CA ARG A 58 -3.27 6.88 7.85
C ARG A 58 -2.50 5.75 8.53
N ALA A 59 -1.78 4.95 7.75
CA ALA A 59 -0.88 3.92 8.26
C ALA A 59 0.29 4.56 9.05
N PRO A 60 0.89 3.86 10.03
CA PRO A 60 2.01 4.37 10.82
C PRO A 60 3.16 4.94 9.99
N LEU A 61 3.52 4.27 8.89
CA LEU A 61 4.48 4.75 7.89
C LEU A 61 4.19 6.18 7.40
N ILE A 62 2.94 6.42 7.00
CA ILE A 62 2.51 7.73 6.48
C ILE A 62 2.51 8.77 7.60
N ASN A 63 2.00 8.41 8.78
CA ASN A 63 1.98 9.33 9.91
C ASN A 63 3.39 9.75 10.31
N ARG A 64 4.34 8.82 10.44
CA ARG A 64 5.73 9.13 10.82
C ARG A 64 6.44 9.98 9.76
N GLY A 65 6.20 9.70 8.47
CA GLY A 65 6.69 10.55 7.38
C GLY A 65 6.13 11.98 7.42
N TYR A 66 4.82 12.14 7.63
CA TYR A 66 4.20 13.47 7.75
C TYR A 66 4.58 14.17 9.05
N TRP A 67 4.78 13.43 10.16
CA TRP A 67 5.28 14.00 11.40
C TRP A 67 6.67 14.60 11.20
N LEU A 68 7.59 13.87 10.55
CA LEU A 68 8.94 14.38 10.28
C LEU A 68 8.90 15.61 9.36
N ARG A 69 8.05 15.58 8.32
CA ARG A 69 7.83 16.73 7.43
C ARG A 69 7.30 17.96 8.16
N MET A 70 6.30 17.79 9.04
CA MET A 70 5.74 18.88 9.84
C MET A 70 6.75 19.40 10.87
N HIS A 71 7.47 18.50 11.54
CA HIS A 71 8.51 18.84 12.49
C HIS A 71 9.64 19.63 11.82
N ALA A 72 10.07 19.22 10.63
CA ALA A 72 11.12 19.90 9.89
C ALA A 72 10.77 21.36 9.56
N MET A 73 9.55 21.61 9.06
CA MET A 73 9.09 22.98 8.80
C MET A 73 8.96 23.79 10.10
N ALA A 74 8.35 23.22 11.14
CA ALA A 74 8.16 23.90 12.41
C ALA A 74 9.49 24.26 13.08
N GLU A 75 10.47 23.35 13.08
CA GLU A 75 11.77 23.60 13.70
C GLU A 75 12.60 24.62 12.93
N SER A 76 12.54 24.64 11.60
CA SER A 76 13.14 25.72 10.79
C SER A 76 12.57 27.09 11.16
N VAL A 77 11.25 27.19 11.35
CA VAL A 77 10.61 28.43 11.79
C VAL A 77 11.03 28.79 13.22
N ARG A 78 11.10 27.83 14.15
CA ARG A 78 11.58 28.09 15.51
C ARG A 78 13.02 28.57 15.53
N LYS A 79 13.91 27.96 14.74
CA LYS A 79 15.31 28.40 14.60
C LYS A 79 15.37 29.86 14.14
N PHE A 80 14.67 30.20 13.07
CA PHE A 80 14.58 31.59 12.60
C PHE A 80 14.03 32.55 13.66
N MET A 81 12.98 32.18 14.39
CA MET A 81 12.43 33.03 15.46
C MET A 81 13.40 33.21 16.63
N LYS A 82 14.21 32.20 16.97
CA LYS A 82 15.21 32.25 18.05
C LYS A 82 16.45 33.09 17.72
N GLU A 83 16.77 33.30 16.44
CA GLU A 83 17.93 34.11 16.05
C GLU A 83 17.81 35.55 16.58
N PRO A 84 18.84 36.14 17.20
CA PRO A 84 18.78 37.53 17.63
C PRO A 84 18.63 38.48 16.43
N SER A 85 17.66 39.41 16.49
CA SER A 85 17.50 40.46 15.49
C SER A 85 16.71 41.63 16.08
N ASP A 86 17.15 42.85 15.79
CA ASP A 86 16.42 44.09 16.13
C ASP A 86 15.32 44.41 15.11
N ARG A 87 15.26 43.67 14.00
CA ARG A 87 14.29 43.84 12.93
C ARG A 87 13.02 43.02 13.21
N PRO A 88 11.83 43.49 12.80
CA PRO A 88 10.62 42.68 12.84
C PRO A 88 10.78 41.48 11.91
N LYS A 89 10.28 40.33 12.34
CA LYS A 89 10.41 39.06 11.60
C LYS A 89 9.13 38.71 10.86
N PHE A 90 9.28 38.22 9.63
CA PHE A 90 8.18 37.77 8.81
C PHE A 90 8.43 36.35 8.29
N VAL A 91 7.44 35.47 8.44
CA VAL A 91 7.48 34.11 7.90
C VAL A 91 6.48 34.02 6.75
N LEU A 92 6.98 33.97 5.52
CA LEU A 92 6.18 33.96 4.29
C LEU A 92 6.03 32.52 3.79
N ASN A 93 4.84 31.94 3.95
CA ASN A 93 4.52 30.58 3.51
C ASN A 93 3.99 30.57 2.07
N LEU A 94 4.83 30.16 1.12
CA LEU A 94 4.56 30.18 -0.33
C LEU A 94 3.87 28.88 -0.75
N GLY A 95 2.62 28.99 -1.19
CA GLY A 95 1.76 27.83 -1.47
C GLY A 95 1.29 27.18 -0.17
N CYS A 96 0.84 27.99 0.78
CA CYS A 96 0.52 27.58 2.14
C CYS A 96 -0.62 26.55 2.24
N GLY A 97 -1.46 26.41 1.21
CA GLY A 97 -2.62 25.54 1.26
C GLY A 97 -3.52 25.84 2.47
N PHE A 98 -3.98 24.78 3.13
CA PHE A 98 -4.65 24.91 4.44
C PHE A 98 -3.72 24.63 5.62
N ASP A 99 -2.42 24.88 5.47
CA ASP A 99 -1.46 24.65 6.55
C ASP A 99 -1.77 25.57 7.75
N PRO A 100 -1.95 25.02 8.96
CA PRO A 100 -2.24 25.76 10.18
C PRO A 100 -1.00 26.02 11.04
N LEU A 101 0.21 25.84 10.50
CA LEU A 101 1.47 26.06 11.24
C LEU A 101 1.50 27.39 12.01
N PRO A 102 1.04 28.54 11.46
CA PRO A 102 0.97 29.78 12.22
C PRO A 102 0.12 29.66 13.49
N PHE A 103 -1.04 29.01 13.42
CA PHE A 103 -1.95 28.86 14.56
C PHE A 103 -1.41 27.90 15.61
N ILE A 104 -0.72 26.85 15.16
CA ILE A 104 -0.01 25.91 16.04
C ILE A 104 1.06 26.66 16.83
N LEU A 105 1.96 27.38 16.16
CA LEU A 105 3.06 28.08 16.82
C LEU A 105 2.59 29.23 17.72
N LEU A 106 1.57 29.99 17.30
CA LEU A 106 0.97 31.04 18.15
C LEU A 106 0.32 30.45 19.42
N SER A 107 -0.12 29.19 19.37
CA SER A 107 -0.68 28.48 20.52
C SER A 107 0.39 27.81 21.40
N THR A 108 1.43 27.21 20.81
CA THR A 108 2.43 26.43 21.56
C THR A 108 3.65 27.24 21.98
N ASP A 109 4.05 28.22 21.17
CA ASP A 109 5.31 28.96 21.26
C ASP A 109 5.06 30.49 21.31
N ARG A 110 3.99 30.92 22.00
CA ARG A 110 3.49 32.31 21.96
C ARG A 110 4.53 33.39 22.28
N SER A 111 5.42 33.12 23.23
CA SER A 111 6.51 34.05 23.58
C SER A 111 7.53 34.18 22.45
N LEU A 112 7.82 33.09 21.75
CA LEU A 112 8.75 33.07 20.63
C LEU A 112 8.17 33.77 19.39
N CYS A 113 6.84 33.79 19.25
CA CYS A 113 6.16 34.49 18.16
C CYS A 113 6.04 36.01 18.35
N SER A 114 6.41 36.58 19.51
CA SER A 114 6.04 37.97 19.87
C SER A 114 6.52 39.05 18.89
N ASN A 115 7.64 38.82 18.20
CA ASN A 115 8.20 39.73 17.19
C ASN A 115 8.09 39.16 15.75
N THR A 116 7.19 38.20 15.55
CA THR A 116 7.05 37.48 14.27
C THR A 116 5.63 37.60 13.73
N THR A 117 5.52 38.00 12.46
CA THR A 117 4.27 37.99 11.70
C THR A 117 4.30 36.88 10.66
N PHE A 118 3.29 36.00 10.67
CA PHE A 118 3.13 34.95 9.68
C PHE A 118 2.33 35.47 8.48
N VAL A 119 2.78 35.17 7.27
CA VAL A 119 2.14 35.60 6.02
C VAL A 119 1.90 34.36 5.15
N ASP A 120 0.65 33.95 5.04
CA ASP A 120 0.23 32.84 4.19
C ASP A 120 -0.10 33.33 2.78
N ILE A 121 0.51 32.73 1.77
CA ILE A 121 0.35 33.10 0.36
C ILE A 121 -0.06 31.87 -0.44
N ASP A 122 -1.17 31.97 -1.18
CA ASP A 122 -1.62 30.94 -2.13
C ASP A 122 -2.56 31.55 -3.17
N TYR A 123 -3.02 30.75 -4.13
CA TYR A 123 -4.02 31.13 -5.11
C TYR A 123 -5.23 31.79 -4.45
N GLU A 124 -5.73 32.85 -5.07
CA GLU A 124 -6.84 33.66 -4.57
C GLU A 124 -8.05 32.81 -4.15
N LYS A 125 -8.45 31.88 -5.02
CA LYS A 125 -9.55 30.93 -4.77
C LYS A 125 -9.31 30.08 -3.51
N LEU A 126 -8.08 29.64 -3.27
CA LEU A 126 -7.75 28.83 -2.09
C LEU A 126 -7.73 29.67 -0.81
N MET A 127 -7.21 30.90 -0.90
CA MET A 127 -7.16 31.83 0.23
C MET A 127 -8.54 32.34 0.63
N ILE A 128 -9.46 32.52 -0.33
CA ILE A 128 -10.88 32.78 -0.04
C ILE A 128 -11.49 31.61 0.75
N ASN A 129 -11.21 30.36 0.36
CA ASN A 129 -11.69 29.19 1.11
C ASN A 129 -11.09 29.12 2.52
N LYS A 130 -9.79 29.42 2.67
CA LYS A 130 -9.11 29.48 3.97
C LYS A 130 -9.72 30.56 4.86
N LYS A 131 -9.99 31.75 4.29
CA LYS A 131 -10.70 32.85 4.95
C LYS A 131 -12.07 32.42 5.47
N MET A 132 -12.90 31.81 4.63
CA MET A 132 -14.22 31.33 5.06
C MET A 132 -14.14 30.29 6.19
N ALA A 133 -13.13 29.42 6.18
CA ALA A 133 -12.94 28.43 7.25
C ALA A 133 -12.50 29.10 8.57
N ILE A 134 -11.57 30.05 8.52
CA ILE A 134 -11.09 30.80 9.68
C ILE A 134 -12.22 31.66 10.28
N GLN A 135 -12.99 32.36 9.45
CA GLN A 135 -14.16 33.16 9.89
C GLN A 135 -15.17 32.36 10.71
N ARG A 136 -15.32 31.06 10.42
CA ARG A 136 -16.28 30.16 11.10
C ARG A 136 -15.68 29.43 12.30
N THR A 137 -14.41 29.68 12.62
CA THR A 137 -13.67 28.92 13.63
C THR A 137 -13.22 29.82 14.76
N GLU A 138 -14.01 29.85 15.84
CA GLU A 138 -13.76 30.71 17.00
C GLU A 138 -12.37 30.52 17.61
N VAL A 139 -11.93 29.26 17.79
CA VAL A 139 -10.61 28.94 18.35
C VAL A 139 -9.47 29.57 17.57
N ILE A 140 -9.54 29.60 16.23
CA ILE A 140 -8.51 30.23 15.39
C ILE A 140 -8.57 31.75 15.55
N THR A 141 -9.77 32.35 15.48
CA THR A 141 -9.91 33.80 15.63
C THR A 141 -9.47 34.33 16.99
N GLN A 142 -9.65 33.54 18.06
CA GLN A 142 -9.18 33.86 19.40
C GLN A 142 -7.65 33.82 19.50
N VAL A 143 -7.01 32.81 18.89
CA VAL A 143 -5.53 32.72 18.83
C VAL A 143 -4.94 33.90 18.07
N LEU A 144 -5.56 34.31 16.95
CA LEU A 144 -5.06 35.38 16.11
C LEU A 144 -5.25 36.77 16.72
N GLY A 145 -6.37 37.02 17.41
CA GLY A 145 -6.74 38.30 18.02
C GLY A 145 -6.96 39.45 17.01
N ASN A 146 -7.92 40.35 17.25
CA ASN A 146 -8.16 41.54 16.41
C ASN A 146 -8.19 41.26 14.90
N VAL A 147 -8.95 40.25 14.48
CA VAL A 147 -8.94 39.76 13.09
C VAL A 147 -9.84 40.60 12.19
N GLU A 148 -9.27 41.11 11.11
CA GLU A 148 -9.96 41.82 10.02
C GLU A 148 -10.08 40.93 8.79
N PHE A 149 -11.24 40.96 8.15
CA PHE A 149 -11.53 40.21 6.93
C PHE A 149 -11.87 41.16 5.79
N PHE A 150 -11.16 41.03 4.66
CA PHE A 150 -11.28 41.92 3.51
C PHE A 150 -12.14 41.32 2.39
N SER A 151 -12.50 42.15 1.40
CA SER A 151 -13.24 41.72 0.20
C SER A 151 -12.46 40.67 -0.61
N ASP A 152 -13.19 39.85 -1.36
CA ASP A 152 -12.59 38.78 -2.16
C ASP A 152 -11.62 39.32 -3.24
N ASP A 153 -11.87 40.54 -3.75
CA ASP A 153 -11.01 41.21 -4.75
C ASP A 153 -9.71 41.80 -4.17
N SER A 154 -9.58 41.87 -2.84
CA SER A 154 -8.39 42.42 -2.18
C SER A 154 -7.20 41.47 -2.28
N GLY A 155 -5.99 42.00 -2.48
CA GLY A 155 -4.76 41.19 -2.39
C GLY A 155 -4.53 40.60 -1.00
N VAL A 156 -4.92 41.33 0.05
CA VAL A 156 -4.89 40.88 1.46
C VAL A 156 -6.30 40.42 1.83
N GLN A 157 -6.43 39.17 2.26
CA GLN A 157 -7.70 38.51 2.58
C GLN A 157 -8.03 38.57 4.08
N ILE A 158 -7.01 38.44 4.93
CA ILE A 158 -7.13 38.45 6.40
C ILE A 158 -5.96 39.24 6.97
N ARG A 159 -6.20 40.01 8.03
CA ARG A 159 -5.15 40.64 8.83
C ARG A 159 -5.42 40.47 10.32
N SER A 160 -4.38 40.16 11.07
CA SER A 160 -4.31 40.20 12.53
C SER A 160 -2.90 40.67 12.92
N PRO A 161 -2.63 40.99 14.20
CA PRO A 161 -1.32 41.48 14.62
C PRO A 161 -0.13 40.58 14.23
N GLN A 162 -0.32 39.26 14.21
CA GLN A 162 0.75 38.27 13.94
C GLN A 162 0.42 37.35 12.76
N TYR A 163 -0.67 37.61 12.00
CA TYR A 163 -1.07 36.77 10.87
C TYR A 163 -1.68 37.59 9.74
N ILE A 164 -1.22 37.34 8.52
CA ILE A 164 -1.73 37.95 7.29
C ILE A 164 -1.96 36.85 6.26
N ALA A 165 -3.08 36.89 5.56
CA ALA A 165 -3.38 35.99 4.45
C ALA A 165 -3.44 36.78 3.13
N VAL A 166 -2.69 36.36 2.12
CA VAL A 166 -2.57 37.02 0.82
C VAL A 166 -3.00 36.08 -0.29
N GLY A 167 -3.97 36.51 -1.10
CA GLY A 167 -4.39 35.80 -2.31
C GLY A 167 -3.58 36.24 -3.53
N CYS A 168 -2.68 35.39 -4.01
CA CYS A 168 -1.87 35.68 -5.18
C CYS A 168 -1.35 34.40 -5.86
N ASP A 169 -1.41 34.35 -7.18
CA ASP A 169 -0.69 33.34 -7.97
C ASP A 169 0.83 33.63 -7.89
N LEU A 170 1.62 32.66 -7.45
CA LEU A 170 3.08 32.77 -7.36
C LEU A 170 3.76 32.99 -8.73
N LYS A 171 3.06 32.78 -9.85
CA LYS A 171 3.54 33.16 -11.18
C LYS A 171 3.43 34.66 -11.45
N ASN A 172 2.60 35.39 -10.70
CA ASN A 172 2.41 36.84 -10.84
C ASN A 172 3.22 37.60 -9.78
N LEU A 173 4.54 37.55 -9.91
CA LEU A 173 5.47 38.14 -8.95
C LEU A 173 5.33 39.66 -8.85
N ASP A 174 4.98 40.37 -9.93
CA ASP A 174 4.75 41.82 -9.90
C ASP A 174 3.59 42.20 -8.98
N LYS A 175 2.48 41.43 -9.05
CA LYS A 175 1.35 41.62 -8.14
C LYS A 175 1.76 41.31 -6.70
N LEU A 176 2.46 40.19 -6.49
CA LEU A 176 2.88 39.75 -5.15
C LEU A 176 3.81 40.78 -4.50
N ASP A 177 4.84 41.22 -5.23
CA ASP A 177 5.82 42.21 -4.77
C ASP A 177 5.15 43.54 -4.38
N ARG A 178 4.23 44.04 -5.23
CA ARG A 178 3.47 45.25 -4.94
C ARG A 178 2.61 45.10 -3.68
N VAL A 179 1.90 43.99 -3.53
CA VAL A 179 1.06 43.76 -2.34
C VAL A 179 1.91 43.68 -1.08
N LEU A 180 3.03 42.95 -1.12
CA LEU A 180 3.90 42.77 0.04
C LEU A 180 4.54 44.09 0.46
N LYS A 181 5.16 44.84 -0.46
CA LYS A 181 5.84 46.12 -0.13
C LYS A 181 4.89 47.24 0.26
N THR A 182 3.68 47.26 -0.28
CA THR A 182 2.72 48.36 -0.03
C THR A 182 1.89 48.12 1.24
N HIS A 183 1.58 46.86 1.56
CA HIS A 183 0.58 46.55 2.57
C HIS A 183 1.07 45.64 3.70
N VAL A 184 2.15 44.87 3.51
CA VAL A 184 2.51 43.78 4.44
C VAL A 184 3.85 44.02 5.13
N LEU A 185 4.92 44.21 4.36
CA LEU A 185 6.29 44.27 4.86
C LEU A 185 6.72 45.73 5.11
N PRO A 186 7.40 46.01 6.24
CA PRO A 186 8.10 47.27 6.42
C PRO A 186 9.38 47.31 5.56
N ALA A 187 9.99 48.50 5.45
CA ALA A 187 11.19 48.69 4.63
C ALA A 187 12.40 47.87 5.11
N GLU A 188 12.56 47.70 6.43
CA GLU A 188 13.59 46.86 7.03
C GLU A 188 12.94 45.74 7.85
N CYS A 189 13.13 44.49 7.43
CA CYS A 189 12.64 43.32 8.13
C CYS A 189 13.51 42.10 7.87
N ALA A 190 13.49 41.12 8.78
CA ALA A 190 14.03 39.80 8.50
C ALA A 190 12.91 38.91 7.95
N VAL A 191 13.17 38.19 6.86
CA VAL A 191 12.18 37.36 6.17
C VAL A 191 12.63 35.91 6.11
N LEU A 192 11.78 34.98 6.53
CA LEU A 192 11.91 33.55 6.23
C LEU A 192 10.82 33.15 5.24
N PHE A 193 11.22 32.70 4.06
CA PHE A 193 10.32 32.06 3.11
C PHE A 193 10.20 30.57 3.41
N LEU A 194 8.99 30.03 3.36
CA LEU A 194 8.72 28.60 3.42
C LEU A 194 8.12 28.13 2.10
N ALA A 195 8.59 27.00 1.60
CA ALA A 195 8.07 26.32 0.42
C ALA A 195 7.96 24.82 0.69
N GLU A 196 6.79 24.35 1.14
CA GLU A 196 6.60 22.96 1.53
C GLU A 196 5.86 22.16 0.45
N VAL A 197 6.61 21.60 -0.52
CA VAL A 197 6.07 20.86 -1.68
C VAL A 197 5.06 21.72 -2.43
N SER A 198 5.50 22.90 -2.86
CA SER A 198 4.68 23.89 -3.58
C SER A 198 5.32 24.34 -4.89
N LEU A 199 6.62 24.68 -4.88
CA LEU A 199 7.35 25.14 -6.06
C LEU A 199 7.60 24.01 -7.07
N THR A 200 7.73 22.77 -6.60
CA THR A 200 7.93 21.57 -7.46
C THR A 200 6.82 21.36 -8.50
N TYR A 201 5.61 21.87 -8.25
CA TYR A 201 4.49 21.80 -9.20
C TYR A 201 4.49 22.91 -10.24
N MET A 202 5.33 23.94 -10.07
CA MET A 202 5.48 25.01 -11.04
C MET A 202 6.46 24.58 -12.13
N ASP A 203 6.29 25.10 -13.35
CA ASP A 203 7.35 24.99 -14.36
C ASP A 203 8.65 25.60 -13.84
N VAL A 204 9.78 25.04 -14.27
CA VAL A 204 11.11 25.34 -13.73
C VAL A 204 11.43 26.84 -13.81
N GLN A 205 11.04 27.51 -14.91
CA GLN A 205 11.26 28.94 -15.10
C GLN A 205 10.51 29.76 -14.04
N SER A 206 9.23 29.49 -13.83
CA SER A 206 8.42 30.19 -12.82
C SER A 206 8.92 29.91 -11.41
N ALA A 207 9.29 28.66 -11.09
CA ALA A 207 9.83 28.31 -9.79
C ALA A 207 11.16 29.04 -9.50
N ASN A 208 12.05 29.13 -10.49
CA ASN A 208 13.31 29.87 -10.37
C ASN A 208 13.07 31.37 -10.22
N ALA A 209 12.09 31.94 -10.92
CA ALA A 209 11.72 33.33 -10.76
C ALA A 209 11.30 33.65 -9.32
N VAL A 210 10.54 32.77 -8.65
CA VAL A 210 10.20 32.90 -7.22
C VAL A 210 11.46 32.92 -6.35
N VAL A 211 12.38 31.98 -6.56
CA VAL A 211 13.63 31.87 -5.77
C VAL A 211 14.53 33.11 -5.96
N THR A 212 14.63 33.64 -7.18
CA THR A 212 15.39 34.87 -7.50
C THR A 212 14.70 36.14 -7.00
N TRP A 213 13.37 36.18 -7.00
CA TRP A 213 12.63 37.30 -6.43
C TRP A 213 12.77 37.34 -4.91
N ALA A 214 12.68 36.19 -4.25
CA ALA A 214 12.77 36.08 -2.80
C ALA A 214 14.13 36.56 -2.25
N SER A 215 15.24 36.34 -2.96
CA SER A 215 16.57 36.83 -2.56
C SER A 215 16.71 38.37 -2.60
N LYS A 216 15.77 39.06 -3.25
CA LYS A 216 15.80 40.52 -3.44
C LYS A 216 14.72 41.25 -2.64
N LEU A 217 13.85 40.52 -1.92
CA LEU A 217 12.72 41.13 -1.20
C LEU A 217 13.17 41.84 0.08
N SER A 218 14.19 41.30 0.75
CA SER A 218 14.84 41.86 1.93
C SER A 218 16.35 41.61 1.87
N ASP A 219 17.14 42.48 2.50
CA ASP A 219 18.58 42.30 2.71
C ASP A 219 18.89 41.21 3.76
N ASP A 220 17.95 40.92 4.67
CA ASP A 220 18.00 39.81 5.64
C ASP A 220 16.92 38.77 5.32
N ALA A 221 17.16 37.98 4.28
CA ALA A 221 16.25 36.93 3.83
C ALA A 221 16.85 35.53 4.05
N GLN A 222 15.98 34.61 4.45
CA GLN A 222 16.23 33.18 4.52
C GLN A 222 15.17 32.42 3.71
N PHE A 223 15.53 31.28 3.15
CA PHE A 223 14.59 30.41 2.45
C PHE A 223 14.67 29.00 3.00
N CYS A 224 13.53 28.40 3.29
CA CYS A 224 13.40 27.01 3.68
C CYS A 224 12.47 26.30 2.70
N ILE A 225 13.02 25.37 1.93
CA ILE A 225 12.28 24.57 0.95
C ILE A 225 12.33 23.09 1.32
N LEU A 226 11.17 22.42 1.29
CA LEU A 226 11.04 20.99 1.51
C LEU A 226 10.35 20.36 0.31
N GLU A 227 11.10 19.62 -0.52
CA GLU A 227 10.61 19.01 -1.76
C GLU A 227 11.29 17.66 -2.04
N GLN A 228 10.91 17.02 -3.15
CA GLN A 228 11.46 15.74 -3.59
C GLN A 228 12.73 15.91 -4.42
N TYR A 229 13.62 14.92 -4.37
CA TYR A 229 14.81 14.82 -5.23
C TYR A 229 15.11 13.37 -5.64
N PHE A 230 16.07 13.16 -6.55
CA PHE A 230 16.51 11.85 -7.00
C PHE A 230 17.88 11.49 -6.39
N PRO A 231 17.92 10.93 -5.17
CA PRO A 231 19.19 10.61 -4.52
C PRO A 231 20.10 9.65 -5.31
N ASP A 232 19.52 8.79 -6.15
CA ASP A 232 20.27 7.89 -7.02
C ASP A 232 19.53 7.67 -8.36
N GLY A 233 19.09 8.80 -8.94
CA GLY A 233 18.46 8.87 -10.25
C GLY A 233 16.95 8.54 -10.29
N PRO A 234 16.26 8.90 -11.39
CA PRO A 234 14.82 8.67 -11.56
C PRO A 234 14.44 7.20 -11.74
N ASP A 235 15.40 6.36 -12.13
CA ASP A 235 15.20 4.91 -12.33
C ASP A 235 15.25 4.11 -11.03
N HIS A 236 15.62 4.74 -9.91
CA HIS A 236 15.48 4.12 -8.59
C HIS A 236 14.03 3.67 -8.37
N PRO A 237 13.74 2.42 -7.94
CA PRO A 237 12.39 1.87 -7.86
C PRO A 237 11.38 2.73 -7.07
N PHE A 238 11.82 3.36 -5.98
CA PHE A 238 10.98 4.28 -5.21
C PHE A 238 10.70 5.57 -6.01
N ALA A 239 11.72 6.16 -6.63
CA ALA A 239 11.60 7.37 -7.43
C ALA A 239 10.68 7.17 -8.63
N SER A 240 10.87 6.08 -9.38
CA SER A 240 10.01 5.72 -10.52
C SER A 240 8.55 5.54 -10.09
N THR A 241 8.30 4.92 -8.94
CA THR A 241 6.95 4.72 -8.39
C THR A 241 6.31 6.03 -7.94
N MET A 242 7.08 6.91 -7.29
CA MET A 242 6.67 8.26 -6.92
C MET A 242 6.30 9.10 -8.17
N MET A 243 7.13 9.09 -9.21
CA MET A 243 6.87 9.83 -10.44
C MET A 243 5.62 9.32 -11.17
N LYS A 244 5.44 7.99 -11.25
CA LYS A 244 4.20 7.39 -11.80
C LYS A 244 2.95 7.84 -11.05
N HIS A 245 3.04 7.97 -9.72
CA HIS A 245 1.94 8.46 -8.90
C HIS A 245 1.56 9.90 -9.24
N PHE A 246 2.51 10.83 -9.22
CA PHE A 246 2.26 12.25 -9.51
C PHE A 246 1.80 12.49 -10.95
N ASN A 247 2.36 11.76 -11.92
CA ASN A 247 1.91 11.79 -13.31
C ASN A 247 0.45 11.32 -13.44
N LYS A 248 0.07 10.26 -12.72
CA LYS A 248 -1.32 9.76 -12.71
C LYS A 248 -2.31 10.76 -12.08
N LEU A 249 -1.87 11.56 -11.12
CA LEU A 249 -2.68 12.62 -10.50
C LEU A 249 -2.82 13.87 -11.38
N GLY A 250 -2.03 13.99 -12.45
CA GLY A 250 -1.98 15.21 -13.27
C GLY A 250 -1.30 16.38 -12.56
N ALA A 251 -0.45 16.10 -11.57
CA ALA A 251 0.34 17.07 -10.83
C ALA A 251 1.83 16.68 -10.89
N PRO A 252 2.46 16.75 -12.08
CA PRO A 252 3.85 16.34 -12.26
C PRO A 252 4.82 17.23 -11.46
N LEU A 253 5.96 16.64 -11.09
CA LEU A 253 7.06 17.33 -10.41
C LEU A 253 8.05 17.81 -11.47
N TYR A 254 8.26 19.12 -11.61
CA TYR A 254 9.05 19.70 -12.70
C TYR A 254 10.51 19.95 -12.30
N SER A 255 10.74 20.68 -11.19
CA SER A 255 12.09 21.09 -10.76
C SER A 255 13.04 19.92 -10.49
N ILE A 256 12.49 18.75 -10.14
CA ILE A 256 13.27 17.54 -9.85
C ILE A 256 14.05 17.02 -11.07
N HIS A 257 13.64 17.35 -12.30
CA HIS A 257 14.33 16.93 -13.51
C HIS A 257 15.51 17.84 -13.88
N GLU A 258 15.43 19.13 -13.54
CA GLU A 258 16.51 20.11 -13.78
C GLU A 258 17.54 20.11 -12.64
N TYR A 259 17.07 19.88 -11.41
CA TYR A 259 17.89 19.88 -10.20
C TYR A 259 17.72 18.56 -9.44
N PRO A 260 18.21 17.43 -10.00
CA PRO A 260 17.95 16.10 -9.46
C PRO A 260 18.69 15.79 -8.15
N SER A 261 19.82 16.45 -7.87
CA SER A 261 20.63 16.24 -6.66
C SER A 261 20.54 17.39 -5.64
N LEU A 262 20.93 17.12 -4.40
CA LEU A 262 21.03 18.14 -3.34
C LEU A 262 22.02 19.25 -3.72
N ALA A 263 23.17 18.90 -4.30
CA ALA A 263 24.19 19.87 -4.72
C ALA A 263 23.66 20.81 -5.83
N GLU A 264 22.88 20.29 -6.77
CA GLU A 264 22.24 21.11 -7.80
C GLU A 264 21.15 22.02 -7.23
N GLN A 265 20.41 21.56 -6.21
CA GLN A 265 19.47 22.43 -5.48
C GLN A 265 20.21 23.54 -4.72
N GLU A 266 21.33 23.25 -4.06
CA GLU A 266 22.16 24.29 -3.44
C GLU A 266 22.69 25.30 -4.48
N GLN A 267 23.17 24.81 -5.63
CA GLN A 267 23.66 25.67 -6.70
C GLN A 267 22.55 26.51 -7.33
N ARG A 268 21.33 25.96 -7.45
CA ARG A 268 20.13 26.70 -7.90
C ARG A 268 19.90 27.93 -7.05
N PHE A 269 19.99 27.81 -5.72
CA PHE A 269 19.84 28.94 -4.81
C PHE A 269 21.03 29.91 -4.93
N LYS A 270 22.27 29.41 -4.94
CA LYS A 270 23.45 30.28 -5.10
C LYS A 270 23.39 31.12 -6.38
N ASN A 271 23.00 30.51 -7.51
CA ASN A 271 22.80 31.19 -8.78
C ASN A 271 21.69 32.25 -8.76
N ALA A 272 20.71 32.10 -7.85
CA ALA A 272 19.60 33.03 -7.68
C ALA A 272 19.92 34.20 -6.73
N GLY A 273 21.17 34.33 -6.26
CA GLY A 273 21.63 35.43 -5.41
C GLY A 273 21.58 35.13 -3.91
N TRP A 274 21.51 33.85 -3.52
CA TRP A 274 21.64 33.44 -2.12
C TRP A 274 23.11 33.17 -1.79
N GLU A 275 23.67 33.89 -0.81
CA GLU A 275 25.09 33.76 -0.41
C GLU A 275 25.40 32.39 0.19
N TYR A 276 24.44 31.83 0.94
CA TYR A 276 24.52 30.50 1.53
C TYR A 276 23.33 29.65 1.11
N ALA A 277 23.58 28.37 0.83
CA ALA A 277 22.55 27.36 0.63
C ALA A 277 23.10 26.00 1.06
N HIS A 278 22.32 25.26 1.84
CA HIS A 278 22.66 23.92 2.29
C HIS A 278 21.42 23.02 2.34
N ALA A 279 21.53 21.84 1.72
CA ALA A 279 20.45 20.87 1.60
C ALA A 279 20.80 19.54 2.27
N ARG A 280 19.84 18.99 3.01
CA ARG A 280 19.97 17.69 3.70
C ARG A 280 18.74 16.84 3.45
N SER A 281 18.90 15.52 3.34
CA SER A 281 17.74 14.63 3.23
C SER A 281 16.96 14.60 4.56
N LEU A 282 15.66 14.28 4.52
CA LEU A 282 14.91 14.11 5.77
C LEU A 282 15.44 12.91 6.57
N TRP A 283 16.03 11.90 5.91
CA TRP A 283 16.62 10.74 6.60
C TRP A 283 17.88 11.11 7.37
N GLU A 284 18.65 12.05 6.82
CA GLU A 284 19.79 12.65 7.50
C GLU A 284 19.33 13.50 8.70
N LEU A 285 18.31 14.34 8.53
CA LEU A 285 17.74 15.14 9.61
C LEU A 285 17.12 14.29 10.72
N TRP A 286 16.50 13.15 10.39
CA TRP A 286 16.03 12.20 11.39
C TRP A 286 17.17 11.70 12.28
N SER A 287 18.36 11.52 11.73
CA SER A 287 19.52 11.00 12.46
C SER A 287 20.33 12.08 13.20
N ASP A 288 19.90 13.34 13.14
CA ASP A 288 20.57 14.48 13.74
C ASP A 288 19.94 14.82 15.10
N ASP A 289 20.68 14.62 16.18
CA ASP A 289 20.22 14.90 17.55
C ASP A 289 19.95 16.40 17.82
N GLU A 290 20.56 17.31 17.06
CA GLU A 290 20.27 18.75 17.15
C GLU A 290 18.95 19.12 16.44
N PHE A 291 18.43 18.25 15.58
CA PHE A 291 17.20 18.48 14.81
C PHE A 291 16.02 17.65 15.31
N VAL A 292 16.23 16.36 15.54
CA VAL A 292 15.29 15.43 16.16
C VAL A 292 15.98 14.70 17.29
N ALA A 293 15.92 15.21 18.51
CA ALA A 293 16.57 14.59 19.67
C ALA A 293 16.18 13.10 19.85
N SER A 294 17.12 12.29 20.34
CA SER A 294 16.92 10.85 20.60
C SER A 294 15.65 10.55 21.42
N ASP A 295 15.40 11.33 22.47
CA ASP A 295 14.23 11.21 23.34
C ASP A 295 12.92 11.44 22.56
N LEU A 296 12.93 12.40 21.64
CA LEU A 296 11.79 12.71 20.79
C LEU A 296 11.54 11.57 19.81
N ARG A 297 12.58 11.03 19.15
CA ARG A 297 12.46 9.85 18.27
C ARG A 297 11.86 8.66 19.01
N THR A 298 12.39 8.39 20.20
CA THR A 298 11.96 7.28 21.06
C THR A 298 10.50 7.45 21.50
N SER A 299 10.06 8.68 21.81
CA SER A 299 8.69 8.95 22.23
C SER A 299 7.64 8.59 21.16
N LEU A 300 8.00 8.62 19.87
CA LEU A 300 7.07 8.31 18.77
C LEU A 300 6.65 6.83 18.74
N ASP A 301 7.46 5.94 19.29
CA ASP A 301 7.14 4.50 19.40
C ASP A 301 6.05 4.23 20.45
N ALA A 302 5.81 5.17 21.39
CA ALA A 302 4.70 5.09 22.35
C ALA A 302 3.33 5.45 21.73
N VAL A 303 3.32 6.17 20.60
CA VAL A 303 2.08 6.64 19.95
C VAL A 303 1.43 5.54 19.12
N GLU A 304 2.20 4.83 18.30
CA GLU A 304 1.73 3.68 17.54
C GLU A 304 2.86 2.70 17.22
N ALA A 305 2.50 1.41 17.18
CA ALA A 305 3.46 0.35 16.88
C ALA A 305 3.96 0.47 15.43
N PHE A 306 5.29 0.38 15.25
CA PHE A 306 5.96 0.71 13.99
C PHE A 306 7.09 -0.28 13.66
N ASP A 307 7.11 -0.78 12.42
CA ASP A 307 8.18 -1.67 11.92
C ASP A 307 8.49 -1.48 10.42
N GLU A 308 8.02 -0.40 9.81
CA GLU A 308 8.21 -0.06 8.39
C GLU A 308 9.44 0.84 8.19
N TRP A 309 10.55 0.55 8.86
CA TRP A 309 11.76 1.39 8.88
C TRP A 309 12.44 1.53 7.51
N GLU A 310 12.53 0.46 6.71
CA GLU A 310 13.11 0.56 5.37
C GLU A 310 12.27 1.48 4.47
N GLU A 311 10.94 1.42 4.59
CA GLU A 311 10.01 2.26 3.83
C GLU A 311 10.10 3.73 4.26
N PHE A 312 10.30 3.97 5.57
CA PHE A 312 10.47 5.31 6.11
C PHE A 312 11.80 5.92 5.70
N ALA A 313 12.89 5.17 5.76
CA ALA A 313 14.19 5.60 5.25
C ALA A 313 14.12 5.90 3.75
N LEU A 314 13.50 5.03 2.94
CA LEU A 314 13.28 5.30 1.52
C LEU A 314 12.52 6.59 1.27
N PHE A 315 11.40 6.82 1.98
CA PHE A 315 10.66 8.08 1.90
C PHE A 315 11.52 9.27 2.30
N ALA A 316 12.15 9.22 3.48
CA ALA A 316 12.89 10.32 4.05
C ALA A 316 14.17 10.65 3.26
N SER A 317 14.74 9.69 2.53
CA SER A 317 15.87 9.94 1.63
C SER A 317 15.47 10.48 0.25
N HIS A 318 14.19 10.48 -0.12
CA HIS A 318 13.71 11.07 -1.39
C HIS A 318 13.07 12.45 -1.19
N TYR A 319 13.11 12.97 0.03
CA TYR A 319 12.70 14.32 0.39
C TYR A 319 13.88 15.03 1.05
N PHE A 320 14.02 16.31 0.79
CA PHE A 320 15.08 17.13 1.38
C PHE A 320 14.51 18.38 2.02
N LEU A 321 15.29 18.96 2.92
CA LEU A 321 15.13 20.31 3.43
C LEU A 321 16.36 21.11 3.01
N LEU A 322 16.16 22.24 2.34
CA LEU A 322 17.23 23.19 2.04
C LEU A 322 16.98 24.48 2.80
N HIS A 323 18.03 24.98 3.43
CA HIS A 323 18.10 26.30 4.05
C HIS A 323 19.06 27.19 3.26
N ALA A 324 18.60 28.39 2.89
CA ALA A 324 19.40 29.39 2.21
C ALA A 324 19.32 30.74 2.93
N SER A 325 20.35 31.57 2.78
CA SER A 325 20.45 32.88 3.44
C SER A 325 21.15 33.89 2.52
N THR A 326 20.68 35.14 2.50
CA THR A 326 21.36 36.28 1.85
C THR A 326 22.54 36.80 2.67
N ARG A 327 22.62 36.44 3.96
CA ARG A 327 23.77 36.72 4.82
C ARG A 327 24.84 35.64 4.64
N GLN A 328 26.11 36.03 4.64
CA GLN A 328 27.22 35.09 4.80
C GLN A 328 27.06 34.35 6.13
N GLY A 329 27.06 33.01 6.08
CA GLY A 329 26.97 32.23 7.31
C GLY A 329 28.19 32.45 8.20
N LEU A 330 27.97 32.79 9.48
CA LEU A 330 28.86 32.27 10.51
C LEU A 330 28.72 30.74 10.41
N SER A 331 29.80 30.05 10.10
CA SER A 331 29.85 28.59 10.15
C SER A 331 29.21 28.14 11.46
N SER A 332 28.05 27.49 11.40
CA SER A 332 27.50 26.81 12.56
C SER A 332 28.55 25.83 13.04
N SER A 333 29.12 26.14 14.19
CA SER A 333 30.11 25.38 14.92
C SER A 333 29.48 24.10 15.48
N SER A 334 29.26 23.11 14.60
CA SER A 334 29.10 21.68 14.92
C SER A 334 28.86 20.85 13.65
N SER A 335 29.57 21.14 12.54
CA SER A 335 29.79 20.08 11.54
C SER A 335 30.77 19.07 12.13
N SER A 336 30.22 18.07 12.83
CA SER A 336 30.90 16.78 12.85
C SER A 336 31.16 16.42 11.38
N GLY A 337 32.43 16.43 11.00
CA GLY A 337 32.86 16.32 9.61
C GLY A 337 32.45 14.99 9.01
N TYR A 338 31.26 14.93 8.45
CA TYR A 338 30.90 13.96 7.42
C TYR A 338 30.64 14.76 6.16
N SER A 339 31.74 15.06 5.47
CA SER A 339 31.68 15.44 4.07
C SER A 339 30.95 14.30 3.36
N THR A 340 29.70 14.52 2.97
CA THR A 340 29.14 13.82 1.81
C THR A 340 29.94 14.30 0.62
N SER A 341 31.13 13.73 0.43
CA SER A 341 31.72 13.67 -0.88
C SER A 341 30.69 12.90 -1.72
N GLY A 342 29.89 13.64 -2.48
CA GLY A 342 29.47 13.14 -3.77
C GLY A 342 30.74 12.60 -4.39
N ALA A 343 30.84 11.28 -4.45
CA ALA A 343 31.95 10.59 -5.08
C ALA A 343 31.82 10.92 -6.58
N GLY A 344 32.24 12.13 -6.95
CA GLY A 344 32.74 12.37 -8.29
C GLY A 344 33.74 11.27 -8.54
N LEU A 345 33.48 10.49 -9.58
CA LEU A 345 34.35 9.43 -10.03
C LEU A 345 35.74 10.05 -10.26
N SER A 346 36.63 9.92 -9.28
CA SER A 346 38.04 10.17 -9.48
C SER A 346 38.58 8.99 -10.27
N SER A 347 38.64 9.17 -11.58
CA SER A 347 39.40 8.33 -12.49
C SER A 347 40.87 8.36 -12.08
N HIS A 348 41.33 7.30 -11.43
CA HIS A 348 42.74 6.97 -11.31
C HIS A 348 43.01 5.58 -11.93
N PRO A 349 44.26 5.36 -12.40
CA PRO A 349 44.48 4.81 -13.72
C PRO A 349 44.48 3.28 -13.77
N SER A 350 43.90 2.78 -14.86
CA SER A 350 44.26 1.58 -15.63
C SER A 350 45.35 0.68 -15.04
N GLY A 351 44.95 -0.52 -14.60
CA GLY A 351 45.87 -1.63 -14.35
C GLY A 351 45.27 -2.89 -13.75
N ASN A 352 44.31 -2.76 -12.81
CA ASN A 352 43.66 -3.90 -12.16
C ASN A 352 42.14 -3.87 -12.40
N GLU A 353 41.56 -5.00 -12.83
CA GLU A 353 40.10 -5.17 -12.91
C GLU A 353 39.44 -4.86 -11.55
N SER A 354 38.35 -4.10 -11.56
CA SER A 354 37.57 -3.81 -10.35
C SER A 354 37.02 -5.10 -9.77
N MET A 355 36.98 -5.25 -8.44
CA MET A 355 36.33 -6.41 -7.79
C MET A 355 34.88 -6.58 -8.25
N SER A 356 34.19 -5.49 -8.57
CA SER A 356 32.83 -5.55 -9.12
C SER A 356 32.76 -6.20 -10.49
N ASP A 357 33.80 -6.06 -11.31
CA ASP A 357 33.88 -6.67 -12.64
C ASP A 357 34.15 -8.17 -12.59
N ARG A 358 34.47 -8.75 -11.42
CA ARG A 358 34.67 -10.21 -11.26
C ARG A 358 33.36 -10.95 -11.03
N PHE A 359 32.26 -10.23 -10.83
CA PHE A 359 30.95 -10.81 -10.57
C PHE A 359 29.94 -10.31 -11.58
N LYS A 360 28.92 -11.12 -11.84
CA LYS A 360 27.74 -10.73 -12.59
C LYS A 360 26.48 -11.11 -11.83
N ILE A 361 25.48 -10.24 -11.92
CA ILE A 361 24.13 -10.50 -11.45
C ILE A 361 23.22 -10.76 -12.63
N LEU A 362 22.44 -11.84 -12.57
CA LEU A 362 21.56 -12.27 -13.65
C LEU A 362 20.10 -12.34 -13.16
N PRO A 363 19.23 -11.42 -13.62
CA PRO A 363 17.79 -11.50 -13.35
C PRO A 363 17.10 -12.53 -14.26
N ASN A 364 16.12 -13.24 -13.72
CA ASN A 364 15.14 -14.00 -14.48
C ASN A 364 13.72 -13.53 -14.08
N CYS A 365 13.18 -12.59 -14.85
CA CYS A 365 11.91 -11.90 -14.57
C CYS A 365 10.73 -12.38 -15.44
N ALA A 366 10.70 -13.65 -15.87
CA ALA A 366 9.52 -14.26 -16.50
C ALA A 366 8.29 -14.20 -15.55
N PRO A 367 7.02 -14.23 -16.06
CA PRO A 367 5.89 -13.43 -15.57
C PRO A 367 5.71 -13.40 -14.04
N PRO A 368 5.18 -12.29 -13.46
CA PRO A 368 5.26 -12.00 -12.03
C PRO A 368 4.61 -13.10 -11.18
N VAL A 369 5.44 -13.94 -10.55
CA VAL A 369 5.04 -15.03 -9.67
C VAL A 369 5.90 -15.01 -8.39
N GLY A 370 5.33 -15.42 -7.26
CA GLY A 370 6.06 -15.55 -5.99
C GLY A 370 6.40 -14.24 -5.27
N GLN A 371 5.55 -13.20 -5.37
CA GLN A 371 5.79 -11.92 -4.70
C GLN A 371 5.68 -12.01 -3.18
N ARG A 372 6.84 -11.95 -2.52
CA ARG A 372 7.00 -12.14 -1.07
C ARG A 372 8.15 -11.30 -0.54
N ARG A 373 7.98 -10.76 0.67
CA ARG A 373 9.01 -10.03 1.42
C ARG A 373 8.96 -10.35 2.90
N PHE A 374 10.07 -10.20 3.61
CA PHE A 374 10.22 -10.48 5.05
C PHE A 374 9.89 -11.93 5.46
N GLY A 375 10.01 -12.88 4.54
CA GLY A 375 9.97 -14.31 4.84
C GLY A 375 11.37 -14.87 5.12
N ALA A 376 11.50 -16.19 5.19
CA ALA A 376 12.79 -16.88 5.32
C ALA A 376 12.94 -17.99 4.28
N LEU A 377 14.18 -18.27 3.86
CA LEU A 377 14.49 -19.35 2.94
C LEU A 377 14.74 -20.66 3.70
N ILE A 378 14.22 -21.75 3.17
CA ILE A 378 14.34 -23.10 3.72
C ILE A 378 14.83 -24.00 2.58
N SER A 379 15.94 -24.71 2.79
CA SER A 379 16.41 -25.69 1.80
C SER A 379 15.38 -26.81 1.61
N ALA A 380 15.15 -27.26 0.37
CA ALA A 380 14.33 -28.44 0.11
C ALA A 380 15.16 -29.72 -0.11
N GLY A 381 16.49 -29.65 -0.11
CA GLY A 381 17.35 -30.71 -0.66
C GLY A 381 18.04 -30.25 -1.95
N SER A 382 18.68 -31.17 -2.68
CA SER A 382 19.45 -30.84 -3.89
C SER A 382 18.58 -30.11 -4.93
N GLY A 383 18.97 -28.88 -5.28
CA GLY A 383 18.41 -28.11 -6.39
C GLY A 383 17.14 -27.29 -6.12
N SER A 384 16.64 -27.25 -4.88
CA SER A 384 15.37 -26.59 -4.54
C SER A 384 15.41 -25.77 -3.26
N VAL A 385 14.74 -24.60 -3.26
CA VAL A 385 14.64 -23.68 -2.12
C VAL A 385 13.18 -23.26 -1.93
N GLY A 386 12.69 -23.30 -0.69
CA GLY A 386 11.38 -22.76 -0.32
C GLY A 386 11.50 -21.38 0.30
N TYR A 387 10.69 -20.43 -0.14
CA TYR A 387 10.53 -19.12 0.49
C TYR A 387 9.25 -19.11 1.33
N HIS A 388 9.41 -19.26 2.65
CA HIS A 388 8.32 -19.51 3.58
C HIS A 388 7.84 -18.23 4.28
N SER A 389 6.51 -18.14 4.48
CA SER A 389 5.85 -17.05 5.23
C SER A 389 6.26 -15.65 4.72
N GLY A 390 6.21 -14.61 5.54
CA GLY A 390 6.43 -13.23 5.11
C GLY A 390 5.15 -12.53 4.67
N LEU A 391 5.30 -11.43 3.94
CA LEU A 391 4.22 -10.56 3.48
C LEU A 391 4.08 -10.66 1.95
N GLY A 392 2.90 -11.10 1.50
CA GLY A 392 2.52 -11.07 0.09
C GLY A 392 1.83 -9.76 -0.30
N ARG A 393 1.08 -9.78 -1.42
CA ARG A 393 0.37 -8.60 -1.96
C ARG A 393 -0.62 -7.94 -1.00
N GLN A 394 -1.29 -8.71 -0.15
CA GLN A 394 -2.40 -8.21 0.68
C GLN A 394 -2.25 -8.54 2.16
N THR A 395 -1.64 -9.67 2.50
CA THR A 395 -1.59 -10.18 3.86
C THR A 395 -0.30 -10.97 4.10
N ARG A 396 0.00 -11.20 5.37
CA ARG A 396 0.99 -12.20 5.78
C ARG A 396 0.58 -13.58 5.30
N LEU A 397 1.57 -14.36 4.92
CA LEU A 397 1.43 -15.69 4.33
C LEU A 397 1.88 -16.74 5.35
N ALA A 398 1.30 -17.93 5.26
CA ALA A 398 1.72 -19.13 5.99
C ALA A 398 2.20 -20.23 5.03
N ASP A 399 2.15 -19.99 3.73
CA ASP A 399 2.58 -20.93 2.70
C ASP A 399 4.05 -20.69 2.31
N THR A 400 4.56 -21.60 1.48
CA THR A 400 5.92 -21.61 0.96
C THR A 400 5.87 -21.59 -0.56
N ASP A 401 6.57 -20.63 -1.17
CA ASP A 401 6.84 -20.62 -2.61
C ASP A 401 8.09 -21.47 -2.88
N ILE A 402 8.03 -22.44 -3.79
CA ILE A 402 9.14 -23.36 -4.07
C ILE A 402 9.84 -22.92 -5.35
N TYR A 403 11.16 -22.77 -5.30
CA TYR A 403 12.00 -22.39 -6.42
C TYR A 403 12.95 -23.54 -6.76
N THR A 404 13.10 -23.83 -8.04
CA THR A 404 13.93 -24.93 -8.57
C THR A 404 14.80 -24.42 -9.71
N ALA A 405 16.02 -24.93 -9.86
CA ALA A 405 16.79 -24.77 -11.09
C ALA A 405 16.26 -25.74 -12.17
N SER A 406 15.90 -25.23 -13.36
CA SER A 406 15.31 -26.07 -14.43
C SER A 406 16.24 -27.21 -14.87
N GLY A 407 15.80 -28.48 -14.75
CA GLY A 407 16.54 -29.67 -15.20
C GLY A 407 16.60 -30.81 -14.18
N GLU A 408 16.35 -30.53 -12.91
CA GLU A 408 16.28 -31.53 -11.84
C GLU A 408 14.81 -31.87 -11.55
N THR A 409 14.31 -32.93 -12.19
CA THR A 409 12.91 -33.42 -12.06
C THR A 409 12.74 -34.42 -10.91
N GLU A 410 13.71 -34.53 -10.00
CA GLU A 410 13.63 -35.47 -8.89
C GLU A 410 13.01 -34.81 -7.66
N SER A 411 11.77 -35.19 -7.39
CA SER A 411 11.01 -34.84 -6.20
C SER A 411 11.59 -35.54 -4.95
N SER A 412 12.75 -35.11 -4.48
CA SER A 412 13.30 -35.50 -3.18
C SER A 412 13.28 -34.31 -2.20
N GLY A 413 12.16 -33.58 -2.18
CA GLY A 413 12.03 -32.37 -1.39
C GLY A 413 11.71 -32.66 0.08
N LEU A 414 12.63 -32.41 1.00
CA LEU A 414 12.36 -32.35 2.44
C LEU A 414 11.08 -31.54 2.70
N PRO A 415 10.22 -31.93 3.67
CA PRO A 415 8.94 -31.28 3.84
C PRO A 415 9.12 -29.80 4.22
N PHE A 416 8.28 -28.96 3.62
CA PHE A 416 8.13 -27.57 4.01
C PHE A 416 7.19 -27.42 5.19
N PRO A 417 7.25 -26.28 5.91
CA PRO A 417 6.36 -26.06 7.04
C PRO A 417 4.89 -26.27 6.69
N SER A 418 4.16 -26.97 7.55
CA SER A 418 2.72 -27.15 7.39
C SER A 418 1.97 -25.84 7.68
N ARG A 419 0.68 -25.80 7.33
CA ARG A 419 -0.20 -24.67 7.66
C ARG A 419 -0.52 -24.55 9.15
N ASP A 420 -0.04 -25.48 9.98
CA ASP A 420 -0.15 -25.39 11.44
C ASP A 420 0.82 -24.35 12.00
N ILE A 421 1.89 -24.02 11.26
CA ILE A 421 2.72 -22.87 11.56
C ILE A 421 1.98 -21.59 11.11
N PRO A 422 1.61 -20.69 12.03
CA PRO A 422 0.82 -19.50 11.68
C PRO A 422 1.61 -18.52 10.83
N ALA A 423 0.85 -17.75 10.02
CA ALA A 423 1.39 -16.70 9.16
C ALA A 423 2.18 -15.66 9.95
N ARG A 424 3.42 -15.42 9.54
CA ARG A 424 4.37 -14.54 10.24
C ARG A 424 5.29 -13.82 9.28
N MET A 425 6.01 -12.81 9.74
CA MET A 425 7.08 -12.15 8.99
C MET A 425 8.23 -11.78 9.94
N CYS A 426 9.40 -11.46 9.38
CA CYS A 426 10.60 -11.08 10.14
C CYS A 426 11.04 -12.15 11.16
N HIS A 427 10.88 -13.42 10.77
CA HIS A 427 11.40 -14.60 11.46
C HIS A 427 12.67 -15.07 10.75
N THR A 428 13.42 -15.98 11.38
CA THR A 428 14.56 -16.63 10.74
C THR A 428 14.29 -18.12 10.52
N ALA A 429 15.00 -18.70 9.57
CA ALA A 429 15.12 -20.14 9.39
C ALA A 429 16.60 -20.47 9.22
N THR A 430 17.16 -21.28 10.12
CA THR A 430 18.60 -21.58 10.17
C THR A 430 18.81 -23.07 9.97
N SER A 431 19.56 -23.45 8.93
CA SER A 431 19.96 -24.84 8.69
C SER A 431 20.93 -25.33 9.76
N LEU A 432 20.80 -26.59 10.19
CA LEU A 432 21.64 -27.20 11.22
C LEU A 432 22.72 -28.09 10.60
N ASN A 433 22.32 -29.09 9.84
CA ASN A 433 23.19 -30.14 9.33
C ASN A 433 23.03 -30.30 7.79
N GLY A 434 23.88 -31.13 7.19
CA GLY A 434 23.83 -31.42 5.75
C GLY A 434 22.65 -32.28 5.31
N ASN A 435 21.86 -32.83 6.24
CA ASN A 435 20.65 -33.62 5.92
C ASN A 435 19.43 -32.72 5.65
N GLY A 436 19.56 -31.41 5.88
CA GLY A 436 18.55 -30.39 5.70
C GLY A 436 17.64 -30.15 6.90
N ASP A 437 17.98 -30.58 8.11
CA ASP A 437 17.27 -30.11 9.31
C ASP A 437 17.48 -28.59 9.49
N CYS A 438 16.44 -27.91 9.97
CA CYS A 438 16.48 -26.46 10.17
C CYS A 438 15.54 -26.02 11.28
N LEU A 439 15.88 -24.91 11.95
CA LEU A 439 15.09 -24.29 13.00
C LEU A 439 14.46 -22.99 12.51
N LEU A 440 13.13 -22.89 12.56
CA LEU A 440 12.37 -21.65 12.40
C LEU A 440 12.20 -20.98 13.76
N VAL A 441 12.52 -19.68 13.86
CA VAL A 441 12.54 -18.95 15.13
C VAL A 441 11.69 -17.67 15.07
N GLY A 442 10.75 -17.55 16.00
CA GLY A 442 10.05 -16.30 16.32
C GLY A 442 9.35 -15.61 15.14
N GLY A 443 9.52 -14.29 15.05
CA GLY A 443 8.86 -13.43 14.06
C GLY A 443 7.70 -12.65 14.64
N ARG A 444 6.85 -12.09 13.79
CA ARG A 444 5.67 -11.32 14.23
C ARG A 444 4.43 -11.52 13.37
N ALA A 445 3.27 -11.42 14.02
CA ALA A 445 1.98 -11.23 13.37
C ALA A 445 1.64 -9.73 13.19
N SER A 446 2.08 -8.86 14.08
CA SER A 446 2.00 -7.40 13.91
C SER A 446 3.16 -6.76 14.69
N PRO A 447 3.52 -5.49 14.47
CA PRO A 447 4.57 -4.85 15.27
C PRO A 447 4.34 -4.95 16.80
N ALA A 448 3.08 -5.08 17.24
CA ALA A 448 2.68 -5.29 18.63
C ALA A 448 2.43 -6.77 19.02
N ALA A 449 2.74 -7.72 18.15
CA ALA A 449 2.50 -9.16 18.34
C ALA A 449 3.70 -9.98 17.86
N ALA A 450 4.80 -9.86 18.60
CA ALA A 450 5.99 -10.69 18.47
C ALA A 450 5.68 -12.15 18.89
N LEU A 451 6.35 -13.09 18.24
CA LEU A 451 6.19 -14.52 18.42
C LEU A 451 7.42 -15.09 19.15
N GLN A 452 7.18 -16.12 19.96
CA GLN A 452 8.19 -16.84 20.72
C GLN A 452 8.28 -18.32 20.36
N ASP A 453 7.35 -18.81 19.55
CA ASP A 453 7.33 -20.21 19.13
C ASP A 453 8.44 -20.49 18.13
N CYS A 454 9.03 -21.67 18.27
CA CYS A 454 10.07 -22.19 17.40
C CYS A 454 9.62 -23.53 16.85
N TRP A 455 10.06 -23.85 15.64
CA TRP A 455 9.68 -25.09 14.97
C TRP A 455 10.92 -25.71 14.35
N LEU A 456 11.11 -27.00 14.61
CA LEU A 456 12.25 -27.76 14.11
C LEU A 456 11.76 -28.68 12.99
N ARG A 457 12.47 -28.69 11.87
CA ARG A 457 12.41 -29.81 10.92
C ARG A 457 13.44 -30.84 11.36
N LYS A 458 12.96 -32.03 11.73
CA LYS A 458 13.78 -33.18 12.12
C LYS A 458 13.18 -34.45 11.53
N GLU A 459 14.02 -35.31 10.95
CA GLU A 459 13.60 -36.60 10.38
C GLU A 459 12.43 -36.49 9.40
N ASN A 460 12.45 -35.49 8.51
CA ASN A 460 11.36 -35.22 7.56
C ASN A 460 10.00 -34.94 8.24
N ALA A 461 10.00 -34.30 9.40
CA ALA A 461 8.78 -33.79 10.02
C ALA A 461 9.03 -32.43 10.68
N TRP A 462 8.01 -31.56 10.65
CA TRP A 462 8.01 -30.32 11.41
C TRP A 462 7.36 -30.54 12.77
N CYS A 463 8.07 -30.22 13.84
CA CYS A 463 7.57 -30.32 15.21
C CYS A 463 7.80 -29.01 15.99
N PRO A 464 6.95 -28.69 16.96
CA PRO A 464 7.22 -27.61 17.90
C PRO A 464 8.53 -27.86 18.65
N SER A 465 9.36 -26.82 18.75
CA SER A 465 10.60 -26.81 19.53
C SER A 465 10.44 -25.94 20.79
N SER A 466 11.47 -25.91 21.64
CA SER A 466 11.52 -25.03 22.81
C SER A 466 11.28 -23.57 22.41
N ARG A 467 10.43 -22.87 23.16
CA ARG A 467 10.08 -21.47 22.91
C ARG A 467 11.23 -20.55 23.31
N LEU A 468 11.41 -19.46 22.57
CA LEU A 468 12.32 -18.39 22.95
C LEU A 468 11.96 -17.84 24.35
N PRO A 469 12.96 -17.46 25.17
CA PRO A 469 12.70 -16.82 26.46
C PRO A 469 11.95 -15.49 26.35
N ILE A 470 12.17 -14.76 25.24
CA ILE A 470 11.56 -13.46 24.97
C ILE A 470 10.99 -13.46 23.55
N PRO A 471 9.68 -13.23 23.35
CA PRO A 471 9.08 -13.06 22.03
C PRO A 471 9.75 -11.93 21.24
N ARG A 472 10.19 -12.21 20.02
CA ARG A 472 10.98 -11.24 19.22
C ARG A 472 10.81 -11.44 17.72
N PHE A 473 10.95 -10.35 16.98
CA PHE A 473 11.03 -10.32 15.51
C PHE A 473 12.21 -9.46 15.06
N ARG A 474 12.62 -9.59 13.78
CA ARG A 474 13.84 -8.95 13.24
C ARG A 474 15.08 -9.23 14.09
N HIS A 475 15.11 -10.38 14.77
CA HIS A 475 16.34 -10.90 15.35
C HIS A 475 17.18 -11.51 14.22
N SER A 476 18.47 -11.64 14.48
CA SER A 476 19.40 -12.30 13.56
C SER A 476 19.73 -13.67 14.11
N ALA A 477 19.85 -14.67 13.24
CA ALA A 477 20.14 -16.04 13.64
C ALA A 477 21.17 -16.65 12.71
N THR A 478 22.12 -17.39 13.27
CA THR A 478 23.16 -18.08 12.50
C THR A 478 23.50 -19.42 13.14
N LYS A 479 24.08 -20.33 12.34
CA LYS A 479 24.58 -21.60 12.84
C LYS A 479 25.96 -21.43 13.48
N VAL A 480 26.20 -22.15 14.57
CA VAL A 480 27.53 -22.35 15.16
C VAL A 480 27.72 -23.82 15.52
N THR A 481 28.95 -24.30 15.52
CA THR A 481 29.32 -25.70 15.75
C THR A 481 30.35 -25.79 16.88
N ILE A 482 29.98 -26.37 18.03
CA ILE A 482 30.88 -26.67 19.14
C ILE A 482 30.63 -28.11 19.58
N GLN A 483 31.35 -29.07 18.99
CA GLN A 483 31.09 -30.52 19.14
C GLN A 483 29.72 -30.99 18.60
N SER A 484 28.74 -30.09 18.48
CA SER A 484 27.39 -30.27 17.95
C SER A 484 26.94 -28.97 17.30
N ASP A 485 25.93 -29.02 16.42
CA ASP A 485 25.34 -27.83 15.80
C ASP A 485 24.37 -27.12 16.77
N TYR A 486 24.43 -25.79 16.79
CA TYR A 486 23.55 -24.91 17.56
C TYR A 486 23.04 -23.75 16.69
N VAL A 487 21.96 -23.11 17.12
CA VAL A 487 21.47 -21.85 16.54
C VAL A 487 21.71 -20.71 17.51
N LEU A 488 22.54 -19.75 17.12
CA LEU A 488 22.80 -18.53 17.86
C LEU A 488 21.85 -17.44 17.39
N VAL A 489 21.13 -16.82 18.32
CA VAL A 489 20.21 -15.70 18.08
C VAL A 489 20.70 -14.47 18.82
N TYR A 490 20.69 -13.32 18.13
CA TYR A 490 21.01 -12.03 18.72
C TYR A 490 19.93 -10.98 18.39
N GLY A 491 19.67 -10.12 19.38
CA GLY A 491 18.85 -8.92 19.24
C GLY A 491 17.38 -9.20 18.88
N GLY A 492 16.79 -8.28 18.13
CA GLY A 492 15.38 -8.28 17.76
C GLY A 492 14.57 -7.28 18.57
N LYS A 493 13.30 -7.11 18.18
CA LYS A 493 12.34 -6.17 18.79
C LYS A 493 11.17 -6.95 19.40
N THR A 494 10.72 -6.52 20.57
CA THR A 494 9.59 -7.11 21.30
C THR A 494 8.26 -6.43 20.92
N SER A 495 7.14 -7.01 21.35
CA SER A 495 5.79 -6.43 21.15
C SER A 495 5.60 -5.05 21.80
N THR A 496 6.40 -4.71 22.81
CA THR A 496 6.35 -3.41 23.50
C THR A 496 7.27 -2.37 22.86
N GLY A 497 7.97 -2.73 21.78
CA GLY A 497 8.89 -1.84 21.08
C GLY A 497 10.31 -1.84 21.64
N ILE A 498 10.62 -2.64 22.66
CA ILE A 498 11.96 -2.73 23.23
C ILE A 498 12.89 -3.49 22.27
N ALA A 499 14.01 -2.86 21.89
CA ALA A 499 15.12 -3.52 21.20
C ALA A 499 15.95 -4.35 22.19
N LEU A 500 16.44 -5.51 21.76
CA LEU A 500 17.16 -6.45 22.60
C LEU A 500 18.66 -6.47 22.27
N ASP A 501 19.49 -6.74 23.28
CA ASP A 501 20.94 -7.02 23.21
C ASP A 501 21.28 -8.46 23.64
N THR A 502 20.26 -9.26 23.96
CA THR A 502 20.45 -10.62 24.46
C THR A 502 20.96 -11.59 23.39
N TRP A 503 21.92 -12.43 23.77
CA TRP A 503 22.39 -13.59 23.02
C TRP A 503 21.72 -14.87 23.56
N SER A 504 21.17 -15.68 22.67
CA SER A 504 20.52 -16.95 23.03
C SER A 504 21.01 -18.07 22.12
N LEU A 505 21.35 -19.21 22.70
CA LEU A 505 21.84 -20.38 22.00
C LEU A 505 20.81 -21.51 22.12
N TRP A 506 20.45 -22.12 21.00
CA TRP A 506 19.54 -23.27 20.96
C TRP A 506 20.25 -24.56 20.59
N SER A 507 19.88 -25.66 21.26
CA SER A 507 20.34 -27.02 20.98
C SER A 507 19.18 -28.03 20.86
N ASP A 508 19.38 -29.05 20.03
CA ASP A 508 18.44 -30.17 19.83
C ASP A 508 18.65 -31.34 20.83
N ASN A 509 19.55 -31.17 21.81
CA ASN A 509 19.89 -32.19 22.82
C ASN A 509 18.88 -32.27 23.98
N GLY A 510 17.74 -31.57 23.89
CA GLY A 510 16.73 -31.48 24.95
C GLY A 510 16.93 -30.33 25.95
N GLU A 511 18.05 -29.61 25.92
CA GLU A 511 18.30 -28.44 26.78
C GLU A 511 17.61 -27.16 26.26
N GLY A 512 17.25 -27.12 24.97
CA GLY A 512 16.51 -26.01 24.38
C GLY A 512 17.32 -24.71 24.33
N TRP A 513 16.76 -23.61 24.84
CA TRP A 513 17.40 -22.30 24.82
C TRP A 513 18.21 -22.02 26.08
N GLN A 514 19.46 -21.59 25.90
CA GLN A 514 20.35 -21.12 26.95
C GLN A 514 20.78 -19.67 26.68
N THR A 515 20.95 -18.88 27.73
CA THR A 515 21.55 -17.54 27.63
C THR A 515 23.05 -17.68 27.45
N VAL A 516 23.64 -16.86 26.57
CA VAL A 516 25.09 -16.76 26.41
C VAL A 516 25.57 -15.52 27.17
N ASP A 517 26.49 -15.72 28.12
CA ASP A 517 27.09 -14.62 28.86
C ASP A 517 27.97 -13.75 27.93
N VAL A 518 28.09 -12.46 28.20
CA VAL A 518 29.04 -11.59 27.51
C VAL A 518 30.14 -11.20 28.49
N GLU A 519 31.39 -11.41 28.13
CA GLU A 519 32.51 -11.00 28.98
C GLU A 519 32.75 -9.48 28.88
N PRO A 520 32.96 -8.75 30.00
CA PRO A 520 33.32 -7.34 30.00
C PRO A 520 34.63 -7.08 29.22
N PRO A 521 34.90 -5.85 28.71
CA PRO A 521 34.30 -4.58 29.13
C PRO A 521 33.23 -3.99 28.19
N ALA A 522 33.02 -4.54 26.98
CA ALA A 522 32.19 -3.90 25.96
C ALA A 522 31.21 -4.88 25.31
N ALA A 523 29.95 -4.46 25.20
CA ALA A 523 28.88 -5.21 24.56
C ALA A 523 28.20 -4.35 23.48
N PRO A 524 27.81 -4.95 22.34
CA PRO A 524 27.09 -4.25 21.30
C PRO A 524 25.73 -3.79 21.82
N LYS A 525 25.35 -2.55 21.49
CA LYS A 525 24.05 -1.96 21.87
C LYS A 525 22.87 -2.81 21.39
N ALA A 526 21.79 -2.78 22.15
CA ALA A 526 20.51 -3.40 21.79
C ALA A 526 20.01 -2.93 20.43
N ARG A 527 19.61 -3.88 19.57
CA ARG A 527 19.28 -3.62 18.17
C ARG A 527 18.37 -4.66 17.55
N PHE A 528 17.76 -4.31 16.43
CA PHE A 528 17.00 -5.23 15.60
C PHE A 528 17.31 -5.00 14.11
N GLY A 529 17.12 -6.04 13.30
CA GLY A 529 17.39 -6.04 11.86
C GLY A 529 18.87 -5.91 11.50
N ALA A 530 19.77 -6.38 12.38
CA ALA A 530 21.22 -6.36 12.20
C ALA A 530 21.71 -7.52 11.31
N CYS A 531 22.93 -7.39 10.78
CA CYS A 531 23.62 -8.49 10.12
C CYS A 531 24.41 -9.30 11.16
N LEU A 532 24.08 -10.59 11.30
CA LEU A 532 24.85 -11.55 12.09
C LEU A 532 25.33 -12.66 11.14
N GLY A 533 26.64 -12.74 10.92
CA GLY A 533 27.23 -13.72 10.01
C GLY A 533 28.25 -14.58 10.72
N THR A 534 28.29 -15.87 10.39
CA THR A 534 29.31 -16.82 10.85
C THR A 534 30.43 -16.89 9.81
N ILE A 535 31.69 -16.79 10.26
CA ILE A 535 32.87 -16.94 9.39
C ILE A 535 33.44 -18.37 9.48
N ASP A 536 33.57 -18.89 10.69
CA ASP A 536 34.01 -20.27 10.97
C ASP A 536 33.05 -20.93 11.97
N ASP A 537 33.31 -22.16 12.41
CA ASP A 537 32.39 -22.89 13.29
C ASP A 537 31.99 -22.15 14.59
N THR A 538 32.81 -21.22 15.09
CA THR A 538 32.62 -20.60 16.41
C THR A 538 32.72 -19.08 16.42
N SER A 539 33.07 -18.47 15.30
CA SER A 539 33.40 -17.04 15.21
C SER A 539 32.69 -16.38 14.03
N GLY A 540 32.46 -15.08 14.14
CA GLY A 540 31.78 -14.32 13.10
C GLY A 540 31.75 -12.81 13.33
N VAL A 541 30.80 -12.16 12.65
CA VAL A 541 30.62 -10.70 12.66
C VAL A 541 29.21 -10.29 13.07
N LEU A 542 29.09 -9.10 13.65
CA LEU A 542 27.83 -8.41 13.96
C LEU A 542 27.97 -6.92 13.60
N PHE A 543 27.07 -6.39 12.78
CA PHE A 543 27.06 -4.96 12.44
C PHE A 543 25.67 -4.49 12.01
N GLY A 544 25.48 -3.16 11.97
CA GLY A 544 24.23 -2.56 11.56
C GLY A 544 23.08 -2.82 12.53
N GLY A 545 21.85 -2.80 12.01
CA GLY A 545 20.62 -2.81 12.79
C GLY A 545 20.23 -1.41 13.29
N ILE A 546 19.01 -1.28 13.77
CA ILE A 546 18.49 -0.03 14.36
C ILE A 546 18.47 -0.14 15.87
N GLY A 547 18.93 0.92 16.55
CA GLY A 547 18.88 1.07 18.01
C GLY A 547 17.49 1.45 18.53
N ALA A 548 17.37 1.62 19.85
CA ALA A 548 16.11 2.00 20.48
C ALA A 548 15.58 3.38 20.05
N ASP A 549 16.47 4.27 19.62
CA ASP A 549 16.16 5.63 19.19
C ASP A 549 15.85 5.77 17.69
N GLY A 550 15.75 4.65 16.97
CA GLY A 550 15.38 4.65 15.56
C GLY A 550 16.50 5.04 14.59
N VAL A 551 17.76 5.00 15.01
CA VAL A 551 18.93 5.28 14.16
C VAL A 551 19.70 3.97 13.87
N ILE A 552 20.27 3.87 12.66
CA ILE A 552 21.10 2.73 12.27
C ILE A 552 22.44 2.81 13.00
N LEU A 553 22.84 1.70 13.62
CA LEU A 553 24.10 1.61 14.34
C LEU A 553 25.26 1.39 13.37
N GLU A 554 26.29 2.23 13.49
CA GLU A 554 27.45 2.29 12.60
C GLU A 554 28.69 1.63 13.20
N ASP A 555 28.48 0.64 14.07
CA ASP A 555 29.52 -0.16 14.70
C ASP A 555 29.73 -1.48 13.95
N PHE A 556 30.93 -2.04 14.10
CA PHE A 556 31.30 -3.33 13.53
C PHE A 556 32.02 -4.18 14.57
N TRP A 557 31.44 -5.33 14.88
CA TRP A 557 31.92 -6.25 15.91
C TRP A 557 32.32 -7.59 15.31
N ILE A 558 33.38 -8.16 15.86
CA ILE A 558 33.67 -9.59 15.71
C ILE A 558 33.31 -10.32 17.00
N TRP A 559 32.83 -11.55 16.87
CA TRP A 559 32.39 -12.37 17.99
C TRP A 559 33.00 -13.77 17.91
N ARG A 560 33.30 -14.37 19.06
CA ARG A 560 33.73 -15.77 19.19
C ARG A 560 33.03 -16.42 20.38
N LEU A 561 32.37 -17.54 20.12
CA LEU A 561 31.62 -18.30 21.10
C LEU A 561 32.51 -19.35 21.77
N HIS A 562 32.49 -19.38 23.10
CA HIS A 562 33.26 -20.30 23.91
C HIS A 562 32.36 -21.13 24.82
N LYS A 563 32.76 -22.38 25.09
CA LYS A 563 32.09 -23.28 26.03
C LYS A 563 32.95 -23.47 27.28
N ARG A 564 32.40 -23.17 28.45
CA ARG A 564 33.05 -23.36 29.74
C ARG A 564 33.03 -24.82 30.17
N SER A 565 33.92 -25.19 31.10
CA SER A 565 34.00 -26.55 31.66
C SER A 565 32.72 -27.00 32.38
N ASN A 566 31.92 -26.06 32.90
CA ASN A 566 30.63 -26.31 33.52
C ASN A 566 29.46 -26.47 32.51
N GLY A 567 29.75 -26.40 31.20
CA GLY A 567 28.76 -26.52 30.13
C GLY A 567 28.11 -25.20 29.69
N SER A 568 28.28 -24.09 30.41
CA SER A 568 27.72 -22.78 30.01
C SER A 568 28.52 -22.13 28.89
N PHE A 569 27.91 -21.18 28.18
CA PHE A 569 28.54 -20.50 27.05
C PHE A 569 28.79 -19.03 27.36
N TYR A 570 29.87 -18.49 26.79
CA TYR A 570 30.13 -17.05 26.82
C TYR A 570 30.61 -16.55 25.45
N MET A 571 30.39 -15.27 25.20
CA MET A 571 30.77 -14.56 23.98
C MET A 571 31.97 -13.66 24.26
N GLU A 572 33.04 -13.86 23.49
CA GLU A 572 34.12 -12.89 23.34
C GLU A 572 33.73 -11.91 22.22
N LEU A 573 33.77 -10.61 22.52
CA LEU A 573 33.38 -9.54 21.58
C LEU A 573 34.52 -8.53 21.45
N ARG A 574 34.80 -8.11 20.21
CA ARG A 574 35.75 -7.02 19.94
C ARG A 574 35.15 -6.03 18.95
N ASP A 575 35.22 -4.76 19.31
CA ASP A 575 34.83 -3.64 18.43
C ASP A 575 35.97 -3.37 17.43
N LEU A 576 35.70 -3.53 16.14
CA LEU A 576 36.64 -3.23 15.05
C LEU A 576 36.19 -2.05 14.20
N THR A 577 35.26 -1.22 14.67
CA THR A 577 34.70 -0.07 13.93
C THR A 577 35.78 0.83 13.34
N GLU A 578 36.70 1.31 14.17
CA GLU A 578 37.80 2.19 13.72
C GLU A 578 38.86 1.45 12.87
N GLY A 579 38.99 0.13 13.05
CA GLY A 579 39.82 -0.71 12.19
C GLY A 579 39.25 -0.78 10.78
N MET A 580 37.95 -1.07 10.68
CA MET A 580 37.23 -1.19 9.43
C MET A 580 37.13 0.15 8.69
N ARG A 581 36.84 1.26 9.37
CA ARG A 581 36.82 2.61 8.77
C ARG A 581 38.15 2.98 8.11
N ARG A 582 39.27 2.60 8.73
CA ARG A 582 40.62 2.84 8.17
C ARG A 582 40.98 1.88 7.04
N ALA A 583 40.56 0.62 7.13
CA ALA A 583 40.93 -0.42 6.17
C ALA A 583 40.03 -0.44 4.93
N ALA A 584 38.79 0.06 5.02
CA ALA A 584 37.79 -0.02 3.95
C ALA A 584 37.17 1.36 3.64
N PRO A 585 37.53 2.00 2.50
CA PRO A 585 36.90 3.25 2.07
C PRO A 585 35.38 3.17 1.86
N GLN A 586 34.85 1.96 1.63
CA GLN A 586 33.41 1.71 1.44
C GLN A 586 32.67 1.43 2.75
N TYR A 587 33.32 1.61 3.91
CA TYR A 587 32.75 1.29 5.21
C TYR A 587 31.40 1.98 5.46
N ASP A 588 31.21 3.21 5.00
CA ASP A 588 29.97 3.97 5.20
C ASP A 588 28.73 3.30 4.57
N PHE A 589 28.93 2.33 3.66
CA PHE A 589 27.86 1.54 3.05
C PHE A 589 27.65 0.18 3.73
N LEU A 590 28.47 -0.20 4.72
CA LEU A 590 28.39 -1.50 5.40
C LEU A 590 27.32 -1.53 6.51
N PRO A 591 27.22 -0.54 7.43
CA PRO A 591 26.16 -0.48 8.42
C PRO A 591 24.78 -0.47 7.76
N ARG A 592 24.01 -1.54 7.95
CA ARG A 592 22.71 -1.73 7.28
C ARG A 592 21.62 -2.18 8.23
N PHE A 593 20.40 -1.79 7.92
CA PHE A 593 19.19 -2.35 8.51
C PHE A 593 18.39 -3.14 7.46
N GLY A 594 17.97 -4.36 7.81
CA GLY A 594 17.16 -5.21 6.94
C GLY A 594 17.90 -5.82 5.74
N ALA A 595 19.24 -5.76 5.76
CA ALA A 595 20.09 -6.46 4.81
C ALA A 595 20.18 -7.96 5.15
N THR A 596 20.53 -8.78 4.17
CA THR A 596 20.90 -10.18 4.40
C THR A 596 22.41 -10.33 4.37
N ILE A 597 22.94 -11.27 5.16
CA ILE A 597 24.34 -11.67 5.15
C ILE A 597 24.41 -13.18 4.92
N THR A 598 25.16 -13.60 3.90
CA THR A 598 25.22 -15.00 3.49
C THR A 598 26.68 -15.45 3.38
N PRO A 599 27.10 -16.51 4.10
CA PRO A 599 28.40 -17.13 3.87
C PRO A 599 28.47 -17.80 2.49
N THR A 600 29.55 -17.56 1.76
CA THR A 600 29.82 -18.13 0.43
C THR A 600 31.29 -18.57 0.34
N SER A 601 31.68 -19.24 -0.76
CA SER A 601 33.09 -19.57 -1.03
C SER A 601 33.99 -18.33 -1.14
N TRP A 602 33.41 -17.17 -1.47
CA TRP A 602 34.14 -15.91 -1.66
C TRP A 602 34.33 -15.10 -0.37
N GLY A 603 33.61 -15.47 0.70
CA GLY A 603 33.48 -14.67 1.92
C GLY A 603 32.01 -14.42 2.28
N LEU A 604 31.76 -13.39 3.09
CA LEU A 604 30.38 -13.02 3.47
C LEU A 604 29.82 -12.02 2.46
N VAL A 605 28.71 -12.38 1.81
CA VAL A 605 28.00 -11.48 0.90
C VAL A 605 26.87 -10.77 1.64
N ILE A 606 26.87 -9.44 1.59
CA ILE A 606 25.86 -8.57 2.18
C ILE A 606 24.98 -8.03 1.05
N VAL A 607 23.66 -8.16 1.17
CA VAL A 607 22.71 -7.76 0.11
C VAL A 607 21.66 -6.80 0.68
N GLY A 608 21.42 -5.69 -0.03
CA GLY A 608 20.25 -4.81 0.16
C GLY A 608 20.16 -4.10 1.50
N GLY A 609 18.93 -3.87 1.98
CA GLY A 609 18.66 -3.10 3.19
C GLY A 609 18.71 -1.58 2.99
N VAL A 610 18.79 -0.83 4.08
CA VAL A 610 18.96 0.64 4.09
C VAL A 610 20.16 1.03 4.95
N ILE A 611 20.77 2.18 4.65
CA ILE A 611 21.99 2.69 5.29
C ILE A 611 21.74 4.03 6.01
N PRO A 612 22.65 4.47 6.90
CA PRO A 612 22.52 5.75 7.57
C PRO A 612 22.44 6.92 6.58
N ARG A 613 21.56 7.89 6.86
CA ARG A 613 21.49 9.23 6.24
C ARG A 613 21.16 9.32 4.73
N GLN A 614 21.29 8.23 3.98
CA GLN A 614 21.04 8.18 2.52
C GLN A 614 20.47 6.81 2.08
N ILE A 615 20.06 6.71 0.81
CA ILE A 615 19.77 5.40 0.19
C ILE A 615 21.05 4.67 -0.16
N VAL A 616 20.95 3.34 -0.34
CA VAL A 616 22.06 2.53 -0.86
C VAL A 616 22.30 2.91 -2.32
N PRO A 617 23.51 3.39 -2.69
CA PRO A 617 23.83 3.65 -4.09
C PRO A 617 23.79 2.36 -4.91
N PHE A 618 23.42 2.46 -6.19
CA PHE A 618 23.25 1.31 -7.09
C PHE A 618 24.45 0.35 -7.08
N GLY A 619 25.67 0.89 -7.20
CA GLY A 619 26.90 0.11 -7.20
C GLY A 619 27.31 -0.45 -5.84
N GLN A 620 26.57 -0.13 -4.77
CA GLN A 620 26.85 -0.55 -3.39
C GLN A 620 25.74 -1.48 -2.85
N GLU A 621 24.77 -1.91 -3.67
CA GLU A 621 23.66 -2.78 -3.25
C GLU A 621 24.14 -4.15 -2.72
N ILE A 622 25.28 -4.63 -3.21
CA ILE A 622 25.87 -5.90 -2.83
C ILE A 622 27.34 -5.69 -2.45
N LEU A 623 27.71 -6.07 -1.23
CA LEU A 623 29.06 -5.99 -0.71
C LEU A 623 29.60 -7.40 -0.41
N LEU A 624 30.90 -7.57 -0.52
CA LEU A 624 31.65 -8.76 -0.16
C LEU A 624 32.66 -8.41 0.94
N LEU A 625 32.56 -9.11 2.07
CA LEU A 625 33.51 -9.01 3.18
C LEU A 625 34.46 -10.22 3.15
N ASP A 626 35.76 -9.91 3.09
CA ASP A 626 36.83 -10.91 3.05
C ASP A 626 36.97 -11.61 4.40
N SER A 627 36.48 -12.84 4.47
CA SER A 627 36.46 -13.65 5.69
C SER A 627 37.87 -13.97 6.24
N PRO A 628 38.86 -14.37 5.42
CA PRO A 628 40.21 -14.65 5.90
C PRO A 628 40.89 -13.46 6.58
N GLN A 629 40.73 -12.23 6.05
CA GLN A 629 41.30 -11.05 6.68
C GLN A 629 40.63 -10.72 8.02
N VAL A 630 39.31 -10.88 8.14
CA VAL A 630 38.60 -10.67 9.41
C VAL A 630 39.00 -11.72 10.45
N LEU A 631 39.26 -12.98 10.03
CA LEU A 631 39.70 -14.04 10.94
C LEU A 631 41.03 -13.73 11.64
N LYS A 632 41.98 -13.13 10.92
CA LYS A 632 43.30 -12.76 11.49
C LYS A 632 43.18 -11.78 12.65
N CYS A 633 42.11 -10.97 12.70
CA CYS A 633 41.87 -10.04 13.80
C CYS A 633 41.56 -10.72 15.13
N PHE A 634 41.12 -11.99 15.13
CA PHE A 634 40.98 -12.74 16.37
C PHE A 634 42.34 -13.05 17.02
N ASP A 635 43.39 -13.21 16.21
CA ASP A 635 44.76 -13.50 16.65
C ASP A 635 45.55 -12.22 17.00
N GLY A 636 44.88 -11.06 17.02
CA GLY A 636 45.48 -9.77 17.36
C GLY A 636 46.14 -9.05 16.18
N GLU A 637 46.04 -9.60 14.96
CA GLU A 637 46.51 -8.90 13.76
C GLU A 637 45.58 -7.72 13.41
N ALA A 638 46.18 -6.59 13.04
CA ALA A 638 45.41 -5.44 12.57
C ALA A 638 44.88 -5.70 11.15
N LEU A 639 43.72 -5.11 10.81
CA LEU A 639 43.29 -5.04 9.42
C LEU A 639 44.32 -4.24 8.62
N HIS A 640 45.00 -4.92 7.70
CA HIS A 640 46.04 -4.32 6.86
C HIS A 640 45.44 -3.73 5.59
N LEU A 641 46.01 -2.61 5.13
CA LEU A 641 45.85 -2.14 3.76
C LEU A 641 46.63 -3.10 2.84
N THR A 642 46.03 -4.24 2.49
CA THR A 642 46.64 -5.20 1.55
C THR A 642 46.29 -4.85 0.11
N SER A 643 46.88 -5.57 -0.85
CA SER A 643 46.49 -5.45 -2.27
C SER A 643 45.07 -5.93 -2.55
N GLN A 644 44.43 -6.67 -1.63
CA GLN A 644 43.03 -7.10 -1.72
C GLN A 644 42.19 -6.37 -0.64
N PRO A 645 41.18 -5.57 -1.02
CA PRO A 645 40.35 -4.85 -0.07
C PRO A 645 39.54 -5.80 0.84
N VAL A 646 39.49 -5.51 2.15
CA VAL A 646 38.69 -6.29 3.12
C VAL A 646 37.18 -6.21 2.84
N LEU A 647 36.72 -5.12 2.21
CA LEU A 647 35.33 -4.90 1.83
C LEU A 647 35.27 -4.41 0.38
N SER A 648 34.43 -5.04 -0.44
CA SER A 648 34.28 -4.70 -1.87
C SER A 648 32.82 -4.69 -2.31
N ALA A 649 32.42 -3.68 -3.08
CA ALA A 649 31.23 -3.72 -3.91
C ALA A 649 31.35 -4.77 -5.04
N ILE A 650 30.31 -5.58 -5.24
CA ILE A 650 30.29 -6.64 -6.26
C ILE A 650 28.98 -6.72 -7.06
N GLY A 651 29.04 -7.26 -8.27
CA GLY A 651 27.88 -7.71 -9.06
C GLY A 651 27.10 -6.63 -9.80
N LEU A 652 26.68 -5.56 -9.12
CA LEU A 652 25.98 -4.43 -9.73
C LEU A 652 26.97 -3.33 -10.08
N ASN A 653 27.23 -3.17 -11.38
CA ASN A 653 28.11 -2.15 -11.93
C ASN A 653 27.38 -1.35 -13.03
N PRO A 654 27.91 -0.20 -13.47
CA PRO A 654 27.26 0.63 -14.49
C PRO A 654 27.01 -0.06 -15.85
N ALA A 655 27.66 -1.19 -16.14
CA ALA A 655 27.42 -1.97 -17.35
C ALA A 655 26.22 -2.93 -17.24
N PHE A 656 25.60 -3.06 -16.05
CA PHE A 656 24.41 -3.88 -15.86
C PHE A 656 23.21 -3.29 -16.61
N ALA A 657 22.64 -4.07 -17.54
CA ALA A 657 21.55 -3.65 -18.42
C ALA A 657 20.15 -4.17 -17.98
N GLY A 658 20.03 -4.76 -16.79
CA GLY A 658 18.75 -5.27 -16.27
C GLY A 658 17.98 -4.25 -15.42
N PRO A 659 16.79 -4.61 -14.91
CA PRO A 659 16.02 -3.73 -14.01
C PRO A 659 16.77 -3.52 -12.68
N ARG A 660 16.63 -2.35 -12.05
CA ARG A 660 17.18 -2.17 -10.70
C ARG A 660 16.30 -2.88 -9.66
N PRO A 661 16.83 -3.80 -8.85
CA PRO A 661 16.03 -4.44 -7.79
C PRO A 661 15.78 -3.47 -6.63
N LEU A 662 14.69 -3.69 -5.89
CA LEU A 662 14.41 -3.03 -4.61
C LEU A 662 14.52 -4.04 -3.47
N LEU A 663 15.71 -4.11 -2.86
CA LEU A 663 16.10 -5.17 -1.94
C LEU A 663 15.65 -4.88 -0.49
N VAL A 664 14.36 -4.57 -0.31
CA VAL A 664 13.71 -4.41 1.00
C VAL A 664 12.92 -5.66 1.36
N GLY A 665 13.28 -6.31 2.46
CA GLY A 665 12.66 -7.58 2.87
C GLY A 665 12.89 -8.73 1.88
N HIS A 666 13.93 -8.63 1.04
CA HIS A 666 14.38 -9.75 0.22
C HIS A 666 14.94 -10.87 1.11
N ALA A 667 15.15 -12.04 0.53
CA ALA A 667 15.90 -13.11 1.17
C ALA A 667 17.00 -13.60 0.22
N ALA A 668 18.13 -14.06 0.78
CA ALA A 668 19.26 -14.57 0.01
C ALA A 668 19.82 -15.84 0.65
N CYS A 669 20.32 -16.76 -0.18
CA CYS A 669 21.04 -17.96 0.28
C CYS A 669 22.05 -18.43 -0.77
N ALA A 670 23.12 -19.07 -0.31
CA ALA A 670 24.03 -19.81 -1.18
C ALA A 670 23.33 -21.09 -1.65
N VAL A 671 23.39 -21.39 -2.95
CA VAL A 671 22.74 -22.56 -3.55
C VAL A 671 23.73 -23.53 -4.18
N TYR A 672 24.78 -23.00 -4.81
CA TYR A 672 25.95 -23.74 -5.29
C TYR A 672 27.21 -23.07 -4.73
N PRO A 673 28.38 -23.74 -4.73
CA PRO A 673 29.60 -23.19 -4.14
C PRO A 673 29.92 -21.75 -4.60
N ASP A 674 29.68 -21.46 -5.88
CA ASP A 674 29.93 -20.14 -6.50
C ASP A 674 28.65 -19.45 -7.00
N GLN A 675 27.52 -19.65 -6.33
CA GLN A 675 26.27 -18.98 -6.69
C GLN A 675 25.42 -18.61 -5.48
N LEU A 676 25.00 -17.35 -5.43
CA LEU A 676 24.04 -16.81 -4.47
C LEU A 676 22.70 -16.56 -5.17
N LEU A 677 21.61 -17.06 -4.59
CA LEU A 677 20.24 -16.80 -5.02
C LEU A 677 19.62 -15.71 -4.15
N ILE A 678 18.99 -14.71 -4.78
CA ILE A 678 18.25 -13.62 -4.14
C ILE A 678 16.79 -13.70 -4.62
N LEU A 679 15.85 -13.67 -3.67
CA LEU A 679 14.41 -13.81 -3.92
C LEU A 679 13.59 -12.71 -3.25
N GLY A 680 12.59 -12.24 -4.02
CA GLY A 680 11.57 -11.30 -3.58
C GLY A 680 12.11 -9.94 -3.13
N GLY A 681 11.38 -9.32 -2.22
CA GLY A 681 11.61 -7.94 -1.80
C GLY A 681 10.71 -6.94 -2.51
N GLY A 682 10.65 -5.73 -1.97
CA GLY A 682 9.82 -4.65 -2.49
C GLY A 682 9.28 -3.73 -1.40
N ALA A 683 8.60 -2.67 -1.83
CA ALA A 683 8.16 -1.57 -0.98
C ALA A 683 6.75 -1.11 -1.36
N VAL A 684 5.95 -0.61 -0.42
CA VAL A 684 4.70 0.13 -0.71
C VAL A 684 4.99 1.55 -1.18
N CYS A 685 6.26 1.96 -1.16
CA CYS A 685 6.75 3.27 -1.58
C CYS A 685 5.91 4.39 -0.98
N PHE A 686 5.83 4.40 0.35
CA PHE A 686 5.02 5.35 1.11
C PHE A 686 3.52 5.26 0.75
N SER A 687 2.96 6.28 0.10
CA SER A 687 1.57 6.30 -0.38
C SER A 687 1.47 6.27 -1.91
N PHE A 688 2.58 6.08 -2.62
CA PHE A 688 2.64 6.23 -4.07
C PHE A 688 2.18 4.98 -4.82
N GLY A 689 2.45 3.80 -4.28
CA GLY A 689 2.07 2.51 -4.85
C GLY A 689 3.11 1.43 -4.57
N THR A 690 2.74 0.16 -4.68
CA THR A 690 3.66 -0.94 -4.38
C THR A 690 4.58 -1.26 -5.56
N HIS A 691 5.87 -1.35 -5.28
CA HIS A 691 6.90 -1.90 -6.15
C HIS A 691 7.36 -3.27 -5.63
N TRP A 692 7.49 -4.26 -6.52
CA TRP A 692 8.01 -5.58 -6.22
C TRP A 692 9.28 -5.84 -7.01
N THR A 693 10.26 -6.46 -6.37
CA THR A 693 11.41 -7.05 -7.08
C THR A 693 10.95 -8.36 -7.69
N GLU A 694 10.69 -8.34 -9.00
CA GLU A 694 10.12 -9.50 -9.70
C GLU A 694 11.19 -10.54 -10.04
N GLY A 695 10.77 -11.80 -10.09
CA GLY A 695 11.58 -12.91 -10.57
C GLY A 695 12.60 -13.43 -9.57
N THR A 696 13.61 -14.11 -10.09
CA THR A 696 14.76 -14.63 -9.34
C THR A 696 16.03 -13.90 -9.76
N TRP A 697 16.99 -13.83 -8.87
CA TRP A 697 18.24 -13.10 -9.09
C TRP A 697 19.41 -13.96 -8.65
N THR A 698 20.38 -14.20 -9.53
CA THR A 698 21.60 -14.95 -9.16
C THR A 698 22.83 -14.09 -9.27
N LEU A 699 23.65 -14.08 -8.23
CA LEU A 699 25.00 -13.52 -8.23
C LEU A 699 26.00 -14.67 -8.36
N GLN A 700 26.98 -14.51 -9.26
CA GLN A 700 28.01 -15.50 -9.55
C GLN A 700 29.27 -14.82 -10.12
N SER A 701 30.39 -15.55 -10.19
CA SER A 701 31.59 -15.03 -10.86
C SER A 701 31.32 -14.76 -12.35
N LYS A 702 32.02 -13.78 -12.91
CA LYS A 702 31.85 -13.35 -14.30
C LYS A 702 32.18 -14.46 -15.29
N GLU A 703 33.16 -15.29 -14.96
CA GLU A 703 33.63 -16.43 -15.75
C GLU A 703 32.63 -17.60 -15.74
N SER A 704 31.66 -17.61 -14.82
CA SER A 704 30.62 -18.64 -14.76
C SER A 704 29.85 -18.73 -16.09
N PRO A 705 29.78 -19.90 -16.76
CA PRO A 705 29.04 -20.06 -18.00
C PRO A 705 27.53 -20.21 -17.78
N PHE A 706 27.07 -20.28 -16.53
CA PHE A 706 25.68 -20.57 -16.20
C PHE A 706 24.81 -19.32 -16.29
N ASP A 707 23.59 -19.48 -16.81
CA ASP A 707 22.54 -18.45 -16.75
C ASP A 707 21.67 -18.63 -15.50
N ASN A 708 20.87 -17.61 -15.17
CA ASN A 708 19.85 -17.75 -14.14
C ASN A 708 18.69 -18.62 -14.64
N ARG A 709 18.66 -19.87 -14.19
CA ARG A 709 17.62 -20.88 -14.48
C ARG A 709 16.68 -21.14 -13.32
N TRP A 710 16.76 -20.35 -12.25
CA TRP A 710 15.87 -20.49 -11.10
C TRP A 710 14.48 -19.97 -11.47
N MET A 711 13.47 -20.79 -11.24
CA MET A 711 12.09 -20.43 -11.50
C MET A 711 11.21 -20.88 -10.33
N LEU A 712 10.09 -20.19 -10.15
CA LEU A 712 9.06 -20.71 -9.26
C LEU A 712 8.54 -22.03 -9.85
N PHE A 713 8.63 -23.10 -9.06
CA PHE A 713 8.11 -24.40 -9.44
C PHE A 713 6.59 -24.30 -9.62
N SER A 714 6.16 -24.54 -10.85
CA SER A 714 4.76 -24.70 -11.22
C SER A 714 4.59 -26.16 -11.60
N GLU A 715 3.78 -26.93 -10.87
CA GLU A 715 3.48 -28.32 -11.24
C GLU A 715 2.88 -28.37 -12.66
N SER A 716 3.70 -28.70 -13.66
CA SER A 716 3.22 -29.11 -14.96
C SER A 716 2.80 -30.58 -14.86
N SER A 717 1.53 -30.80 -14.51
CA SER A 717 0.88 -32.11 -14.66
C SER A 717 -0.60 -31.92 -15.00
N PRO A 718 -1.16 -32.73 -15.92
CA PRO A 718 -2.59 -32.73 -16.19
C PRO A 718 -3.37 -33.07 -14.91
N PRO A 719 -4.64 -32.68 -14.78
CA PRO A 719 -5.38 -32.81 -13.52
C PRO A 719 -5.68 -34.30 -13.24
N VAL A 720 -4.76 -34.99 -12.56
CA VAL A 720 -4.94 -36.36 -12.07
C VAL A 720 -4.97 -36.36 -10.55
N LYS A 721 -6.16 -36.75 -10.09
CA LYS A 721 -6.72 -36.96 -8.77
C LYS A 721 -5.82 -37.63 -7.70
N GLY A 722 -5.68 -36.94 -6.56
CA GLY A 722 -5.49 -37.52 -5.19
C GLY A 722 -4.20 -37.06 -4.51
N ALA A 723 -4.13 -36.60 -3.25
CA ALA A 723 -5.08 -36.47 -2.17
C ALA A 723 -4.71 -35.23 -1.31
N THR A 724 -5.66 -34.35 -1.11
CA THR A 724 -5.57 -33.21 -0.19
C THR A 724 -6.43 -33.52 1.04
N ILE A 725 -5.89 -33.42 2.26
CA ILE A 725 -6.72 -32.95 3.39
C ILE A 725 -6.83 -31.44 3.18
N LYS A 726 -7.85 -31.11 2.42
CA LYS A 726 -8.24 -29.77 1.99
C LYS A 726 -8.58 -28.93 3.24
N PRO A 727 -8.49 -27.59 3.22
CA PRO A 727 -9.44 -26.78 3.98
C PRO A 727 -10.78 -27.14 3.38
N ARG A 728 -11.50 -28.12 3.97
CA ARG A 728 -12.59 -28.90 3.38
C ARG A 728 -13.04 -28.21 2.09
N LYS A 729 -12.41 -28.47 0.91
CA LYS A 729 -12.92 -27.90 -0.36
C LYS A 729 -14.36 -28.33 -0.25
N PRO A 730 -15.38 -27.44 -0.29
CA PRO A 730 -16.74 -27.91 -0.22
C PRO A 730 -16.75 -29.02 -1.24
N LYS A 731 -16.93 -30.27 -0.77
CA LYS A 731 -17.03 -31.43 -1.67
C LYS A 731 -17.97 -30.89 -2.72
N LYS A 732 -17.60 -30.85 -4.01
CA LYS A 732 -18.54 -30.42 -5.06
C LYS A 732 -19.82 -31.15 -4.70
N LYS A 733 -20.78 -30.44 -4.12
CA LYS A 733 -21.92 -31.09 -3.49
C LYS A 733 -22.66 -31.54 -4.72
N VAL A 734 -22.52 -32.82 -5.06
CA VAL A 734 -23.22 -33.40 -6.19
C VAL A 734 -24.65 -33.51 -5.68
N TYR A 735 -25.41 -32.48 -5.96
CA TYR A 735 -26.82 -32.44 -5.68
C TYR A 735 -27.49 -33.39 -6.67
N LYS A 736 -28.43 -34.21 -6.18
CA LYS A 736 -29.26 -35.01 -7.08
C LYS A 736 -30.07 -34.06 -7.97
N SER A 737 -30.37 -34.46 -9.19
CA SER A 737 -31.27 -33.70 -10.04
C SER A 737 -32.72 -33.87 -9.55
N THR A 738 -33.50 -32.79 -9.59
CA THR A 738 -34.94 -32.82 -9.29
C THR A 738 -35.73 -32.02 -10.31
N LYS A 739 -36.99 -32.42 -10.51
CA LYS A 739 -38.03 -31.63 -11.20
C LYS A 739 -39.03 -31.01 -10.23
N LYS A 740 -38.89 -31.28 -8.93
CA LYS A 740 -39.80 -30.77 -7.90
C LYS A 740 -39.46 -29.30 -7.61
N VAL A 741 -40.17 -28.40 -8.27
CA VAL A 741 -40.11 -26.94 -8.12
C VAL A 741 -41.53 -26.39 -8.00
N THR A 742 -41.69 -25.31 -7.24
CA THR A 742 -42.98 -24.63 -7.10
C THR A 742 -43.13 -23.59 -8.21
N THR A 743 -44.14 -23.69 -9.06
CA THR A 743 -44.38 -22.67 -10.09
C THR A 743 -44.75 -21.34 -9.45
N ILE A 744 -44.11 -20.26 -9.89
CA ILE A 744 -44.46 -18.90 -9.47
C ILE A 744 -45.85 -18.55 -10.03
N PRO A 745 -46.76 -18.03 -9.17
CA PRO A 745 -48.12 -17.72 -9.61
C PRO A 745 -48.12 -16.61 -10.67
N ARG A 746 -48.98 -16.79 -11.67
CA ARG A 746 -49.25 -15.79 -12.70
C ARG A 746 -50.52 -15.03 -12.32
N ILE A 747 -50.49 -13.71 -12.39
CA ILE A 747 -51.58 -12.83 -11.98
C ILE A 747 -51.75 -11.68 -12.98
N GLN A 748 -52.91 -11.04 -12.94
CA GLN A 748 -53.13 -9.77 -13.61
C GLN A 748 -53.23 -8.66 -12.57
N ILE A 749 -52.60 -7.53 -12.85
CA ILE A 749 -52.65 -6.34 -11.99
C ILE A 749 -53.14 -5.18 -12.84
N GLN A 750 -54.23 -4.54 -12.39
CA GLN A 750 -54.87 -3.44 -13.08
C GLN A 750 -54.72 -2.11 -12.33
N THR A 751 -54.41 -2.15 -11.03
CA THR A 751 -54.35 -0.94 -10.18
C THR A 751 -53.08 -0.90 -9.32
N PRO A 752 -52.57 0.30 -8.96
CA PRO A 752 -51.45 0.43 -8.03
C PRO A 752 -51.66 -0.24 -6.68
N ALA A 753 -52.90 -0.21 -6.16
CA ALA A 753 -53.22 -0.84 -4.87
C ALA A 753 -53.03 -2.37 -4.90
N GLN A 754 -53.34 -3.03 -6.02
CA GLN A 754 -53.08 -4.46 -6.19
C GLN A 754 -51.57 -4.75 -6.24
N PHE A 755 -50.78 -3.87 -6.87
CA PHE A 755 -49.32 -4.02 -6.88
C PHE A 755 -48.70 -3.83 -5.51
N GLU A 756 -49.18 -2.87 -4.72
CA GLU A 756 -48.73 -2.69 -3.32
C GLU A 756 -49.05 -3.93 -2.46
N GLN A 757 -50.19 -4.59 -2.69
CA GLN A 757 -50.50 -5.87 -2.01
C GLN A 757 -49.51 -6.98 -2.40
N VAL A 758 -49.06 -7.02 -3.65
CA VAL A 758 -48.01 -7.96 -4.10
C VAL A 758 -46.69 -7.69 -3.40
N LEU A 759 -46.26 -6.42 -3.33
CA LEU A 759 -45.03 -6.03 -2.63
C LEU A 759 -45.10 -6.35 -1.14
N ALA A 760 -46.23 -6.07 -0.48
CA ALA A 760 -46.46 -6.40 0.92
C ALA A 760 -46.44 -7.92 1.18
N GLY A 761 -46.86 -8.73 0.19
CA GLY A 761 -46.81 -10.18 0.26
C GLY A 761 -45.40 -10.79 0.21
N GLY A 762 -44.40 -10.03 -0.27
CA GLY A 762 -42.99 -10.43 -0.22
C GLY A 762 -42.62 -11.69 -1.02
N LYS A 763 -43.48 -12.11 -1.96
CA LYS A 763 -43.31 -13.31 -2.79
C LYS A 763 -43.24 -12.95 -4.28
N PRO A 764 -42.46 -13.68 -5.09
CA PRO A 764 -42.40 -13.44 -6.51
C PRO A 764 -43.72 -13.81 -7.18
N VAL A 765 -44.09 -13.03 -8.19
CA VAL A 765 -45.27 -13.24 -9.04
C VAL A 765 -44.90 -12.89 -10.48
N ILE A 766 -45.55 -13.53 -11.44
CA ILE A 766 -45.49 -13.14 -12.85
C ILE A 766 -46.75 -12.33 -13.15
N ILE A 767 -46.59 -11.10 -13.59
CA ILE A 767 -47.67 -10.26 -14.08
C ILE A 767 -47.78 -10.47 -15.58
N GLU A 768 -48.94 -10.91 -16.04
CA GLU A 768 -49.22 -11.18 -17.45
C GLU A 768 -50.28 -10.22 -18.01
N GLY A 769 -50.31 -10.07 -19.33
CA GLY A 769 -51.28 -9.22 -20.03
C GLY A 769 -51.13 -7.72 -19.77
N SER A 770 -49.98 -7.28 -19.26
CA SER A 770 -49.67 -5.85 -19.06
C SER A 770 -49.07 -5.24 -20.32
N ASP A 771 -49.45 -3.99 -20.60
CA ASP A 771 -48.83 -3.21 -21.67
C ASP A 771 -47.49 -2.63 -21.21
N ILE A 772 -46.39 -3.21 -21.72
CA ILE A 772 -45.03 -2.71 -21.48
C ILE A 772 -44.48 -1.83 -22.62
N GLY A 773 -45.36 -1.36 -23.51
CA GLY A 773 -45.03 -0.57 -24.69
C GLY A 773 -44.76 -1.42 -25.94
N PRO A 774 -44.56 -0.78 -27.11
CA PRO A 774 -44.36 -1.48 -28.38
C PRO A 774 -43.02 -2.23 -28.47
N CYS A 775 -42.14 -2.14 -27.46
CA CYS A 775 -40.86 -2.83 -27.39
C CYS A 775 -40.97 -4.34 -27.66
N THR A 776 -42.07 -4.99 -27.24
CA THR A 776 -42.27 -6.41 -27.50
C THR A 776 -42.32 -6.70 -28.99
N GLU A 777 -42.87 -5.81 -29.82
CA GLU A 777 -42.93 -5.99 -31.27
C GLU A 777 -41.71 -5.39 -31.98
N LEU A 778 -41.26 -4.22 -31.54
CA LEU A 778 -40.23 -3.45 -32.23
C LEU A 778 -38.83 -3.98 -32.03
N TRP A 779 -38.47 -4.49 -30.84
CA TRP A 779 -37.07 -4.78 -30.47
C TRP A 779 -36.52 -6.08 -31.09
N THR A 780 -36.59 -6.18 -32.42
CA THR A 780 -35.86 -7.13 -33.25
C THR A 780 -34.35 -6.83 -33.24
N LYS A 781 -33.53 -7.77 -33.71
CA LYS A 781 -32.08 -7.57 -33.85
C LYS A 781 -31.78 -6.33 -34.70
N GLU A 782 -32.41 -6.22 -35.86
CA GLU A 782 -32.19 -5.14 -36.83
C GLU A 782 -32.62 -3.79 -36.24
N TYR A 783 -33.78 -3.74 -35.59
CA TYR A 783 -34.26 -2.52 -34.95
C TYR A 783 -33.32 -2.05 -33.84
N LEU A 784 -32.93 -2.95 -32.93
CA LEU A 784 -32.03 -2.58 -31.82
C LEU A 784 -30.68 -2.08 -32.32
N VAL A 785 -30.09 -2.73 -33.33
CA VAL A 785 -28.82 -2.29 -33.93
C VAL A 785 -28.95 -0.89 -34.52
N ASN A 786 -30.04 -0.60 -35.22
CA ASN A 786 -30.29 0.72 -35.80
C ASN A 786 -30.59 1.79 -34.73
N ALA A 787 -31.44 1.47 -33.75
CA ALA A 787 -31.87 2.41 -32.72
C ALA A 787 -30.72 2.74 -31.73
N VAL A 788 -29.94 1.74 -31.32
CA VAL A 788 -28.80 1.93 -30.39
C VAL A 788 -27.57 2.48 -31.11
N GLY A 789 -27.42 2.16 -32.39
CA GLY A 789 -26.27 2.48 -33.23
C GLY A 789 -25.26 1.34 -33.28
N ALA A 790 -24.97 0.83 -34.47
CA ALA A 790 -24.09 -0.33 -34.67
C ALA A 790 -22.69 -0.14 -34.07
N ASP A 791 -22.11 1.05 -34.20
CA ASP A 791 -20.74 1.36 -33.74
C ASP A 791 -20.64 1.68 -32.25
N ARG A 792 -21.79 1.84 -31.57
CA ARG A 792 -21.82 2.21 -30.16
C ARG A 792 -21.11 1.17 -29.31
N LYS A 793 -20.16 1.60 -28.47
CA LYS A 793 -19.41 0.68 -27.61
C LYS A 793 -20.24 0.23 -26.42
N VAL A 794 -20.23 -1.07 -26.16
CA VAL A 794 -20.85 -1.72 -25.00
C VAL A 794 -19.88 -2.68 -24.34
N VAL A 795 -20.02 -2.87 -23.02
CA VAL A 795 -19.23 -3.84 -22.25
C VAL A 795 -20.09 -5.08 -22.04
N VAL A 796 -19.60 -6.23 -22.50
CA VAL A 796 -20.30 -7.51 -22.43
C VAL A 796 -19.49 -8.50 -21.62
N HIS A 797 -20.19 -9.42 -20.95
CA HIS A 797 -19.59 -10.58 -20.31
C HIS A 797 -19.45 -11.67 -21.37
N GLU A 798 -18.24 -12.13 -21.63
CA GLU A 798 -17.95 -13.16 -22.63
C GLU A 798 -17.46 -14.41 -21.90
N ALA A 799 -18.24 -15.48 -21.97
CA ALA A 799 -18.05 -16.68 -21.16
C ALA A 799 -17.50 -17.85 -21.96
N GLU A 800 -16.58 -18.60 -21.36
CA GLU A 800 -16.00 -19.80 -21.98
C GLU A 800 -16.98 -20.99 -21.91
N SER A 801 -17.89 -21.00 -20.93
CA SER A 801 -18.90 -22.04 -20.75
C SER A 801 -20.31 -21.44 -20.65
N GLU A 802 -21.32 -22.31 -20.77
CA GLU A 802 -22.73 -21.90 -20.66
C GLU A 802 -23.14 -21.43 -19.27
N ILE A 803 -22.29 -21.61 -18.24
CA ILE A 803 -22.61 -21.28 -16.85
C ILE A 803 -21.56 -20.30 -16.36
N MET A 804 -21.94 -19.04 -16.19
CA MET A 804 -21.04 -18.03 -15.64
C MET A 804 -20.88 -18.20 -14.14
N SER A 805 -19.65 -18.05 -13.64
CA SER A 805 -19.33 -18.17 -12.22
C SER A 805 -18.30 -17.14 -11.79
N PHE A 806 -18.63 -16.36 -10.77
CA PHE A 806 -17.69 -15.47 -10.10
C PHE A 806 -16.60 -16.21 -9.31
N GLN A 807 -16.85 -17.47 -8.94
CA GLN A 807 -15.89 -18.28 -8.19
C GLN A 807 -14.73 -18.73 -9.08
N THR A 808 -15.02 -19.25 -10.28
CA THR A 808 -14.01 -19.68 -11.24
C THR A 808 -13.57 -18.55 -12.18
N LYS A 809 -14.30 -17.42 -12.20
CA LYS A 809 -14.09 -16.28 -13.12
C LYS A 809 -13.93 -16.72 -14.58
N ASN A 810 -14.84 -17.57 -15.04
CA ASN A 810 -14.82 -18.16 -16.38
C ASN A 810 -15.44 -17.26 -17.47
N PHE A 811 -15.40 -15.95 -17.25
CA PHE A 811 -15.85 -14.95 -18.20
C PHE A 811 -14.99 -13.69 -18.09
N SER A 812 -14.88 -12.95 -19.18
CA SER A 812 -14.16 -11.68 -19.27
C SER A 812 -15.13 -10.53 -19.56
N TYR A 813 -14.70 -9.30 -19.25
CA TYR A 813 -15.41 -8.09 -19.66
C TYR A 813 -14.80 -7.57 -20.96
N THR A 814 -15.54 -7.67 -22.06
CA THR A 814 -15.08 -7.28 -23.40
C THR A 814 -15.83 -6.03 -23.85
N THR A 815 -15.11 -5.00 -24.29
CA THR A 815 -15.71 -3.82 -24.93
C THR A 815 -15.77 -4.05 -26.44
N LYS A 816 -16.97 -4.03 -27.03
CA LYS A 816 -17.17 -4.19 -28.48
C LYS A 816 -18.29 -3.28 -29.00
N SER A 817 -18.36 -3.09 -30.31
CA SER A 817 -19.48 -2.39 -30.97
C SER A 817 -20.78 -3.17 -30.77
N PHE A 818 -21.89 -2.46 -30.58
CA PHE A 818 -23.19 -3.04 -30.32
C PHE A 818 -23.66 -3.93 -31.48
N GLY A 819 -23.42 -3.53 -32.74
CA GLY A 819 -23.70 -4.35 -33.92
C GLY A 819 -22.97 -5.69 -33.89
N THR A 820 -21.66 -5.67 -33.65
CA THR A 820 -20.82 -6.87 -33.53
C THR A 820 -21.31 -7.79 -32.41
N PHE A 821 -21.62 -7.23 -31.24
CA PHE A 821 -22.22 -8.00 -30.14
C PHE A 821 -23.54 -8.66 -30.55
N MET A 822 -24.43 -7.91 -31.21
CA MET A 822 -25.74 -8.40 -31.65
C MET A 822 -25.60 -9.50 -32.71
N ASP A 823 -24.61 -9.42 -33.61
CA ASP A 823 -24.31 -10.48 -34.56
C ASP A 823 -23.81 -11.74 -33.87
N GLU A 824 -22.81 -11.61 -33.01
CA GLU A 824 -22.19 -12.75 -32.32
C GLU A 824 -23.18 -13.46 -31.37
N VAL A 825 -24.00 -12.72 -30.62
CA VAL A 825 -24.94 -13.30 -29.66
C VAL A 825 -26.06 -14.08 -30.37
N HIS A 826 -26.53 -13.59 -31.53
CA HIS A 826 -27.51 -14.30 -32.36
C HIS A 826 -26.89 -15.48 -33.13
N ALA A 827 -25.56 -15.46 -33.35
CA ALA A 827 -24.82 -16.60 -33.87
C ALA A 827 -24.53 -17.68 -32.81
N GLY A 828 -25.07 -17.55 -31.59
CA GLY A 828 -24.87 -18.50 -30.49
C GLY A 828 -23.68 -18.18 -29.58
N GLY A 829 -23.10 -16.98 -29.69
CA GLY A 829 -22.03 -16.51 -28.83
C GLY A 829 -22.45 -16.46 -27.37
N ARG A 830 -21.62 -17.05 -26.49
CA ARG A 830 -21.85 -17.14 -25.04
C ARG A 830 -21.60 -15.80 -24.35
N GLN A 831 -22.50 -14.85 -24.58
CA GLN A 831 -22.34 -13.47 -24.16
C GLN A 831 -23.54 -12.94 -23.38
N TYR A 832 -23.28 -12.03 -22.45
CA TYR A 832 -24.29 -11.38 -21.64
C TYR A 832 -24.01 -9.88 -21.47
N LEU A 833 -24.96 -9.05 -21.89
CA LEU A 833 -24.96 -7.61 -21.68
C LEU A 833 -25.83 -7.26 -20.47
N ARG A 834 -25.28 -6.46 -19.57
CA ARG A 834 -26.00 -5.63 -18.60
C ARG A 834 -25.55 -4.20 -18.84
N SER A 835 -26.45 -3.34 -19.31
CA SER A 835 -26.06 -1.94 -19.58
C SER A 835 -25.58 -1.22 -18.32
N ILE A 836 -24.75 -0.21 -18.53
CA ILE A 836 -24.19 0.68 -17.52
C ILE A 836 -24.37 2.13 -17.98
N SER A 837 -24.29 3.09 -17.06
CA SER A 837 -24.42 4.51 -17.40
C SER A 837 -23.37 4.92 -18.44
N VAL A 838 -23.79 5.65 -19.48
CA VAL A 838 -22.90 6.14 -20.54
C VAL A 838 -22.01 7.26 -20.04
N GLU A 839 -22.59 8.20 -19.28
CA GLU A 839 -21.87 9.40 -18.83
C GLU A 839 -20.86 9.06 -17.72
N GLN A 840 -21.30 8.30 -16.71
CA GLN A 840 -20.48 8.02 -15.53
C GLN A 840 -20.73 6.59 -15.01
N PRO A 841 -20.22 5.55 -15.69
CA PRO A 841 -20.49 4.15 -15.35
C PRO A 841 -20.12 3.74 -13.90
N THR A 842 -19.23 4.48 -13.25
CA THR A 842 -18.77 4.24 -11.86
C THR A 842 -19.44 5.15 -10.82
N LYS A 843 -20.31 6.08 -11.25
CA LYS A 843 -20.92 7.09 -10.36
C LYS A 843 -22.44 7.12 -10.44
N LEU A 844 -23.04 6.81 -11.60
CA LEU A 844 -24.47 6.89 -11.82
C LEU A 844 -25.06 5.51 -12.16
N PRO A 845 -26.23 5.15 -11.59
CA PRO A 845 -26.95 3.97 -12.01
C PRO A 845 -27.41 4.12 -13.47
N THR A 846 -27.48 3.01 -14.19
CA THR A 846 -27.99 3.02 -15.57
C THR A 846 -29.48 3.31 -15.59
N GLN A 847 -29.91 4.15 -16.52
CA GLN A 847 -31.31 4.46 -16.77
C GLN A 847 -31.57 4.31 -18.27
N LEU A 848 -32.44 3.38 -18.66
CA LEU A 848 -32.72 3.08 -20.07
C LEU A 848 -33.01 4.35 -20.89
N ALA A 849 -33.84 5.26 -20.37
CA ALA A 849 -34.24 6.48 -21.07
C ALA A 849 -33.10 7.50 -21.26
N VAL A 850 -32.12 7.50 -20.35
CA VAL A 850 -30.96 8.41 -20.41
C VAL A 850 -29.85 7.78 -21.26
N ASP A 851 -29.58 6.50 -21.01
CA ASP A 851 -28.47 5.79 -21.66
C ASP A 851 -28.83 5.39 -23.10
N PHE A 852 -30.09 5.08 -23.39
CA PHE A 852 -30.59 4.72 -24.71
C PHE A 852 -31.81 5.57 -25.10
N PRO A 853 -31.65 6.89 -25.35
CA PRO A 853 -32.78 7.80 -25.58
C PRO A 853 -33.67 7.40 -26.75
N SER A 854 -33.12 6.74 -27.77
CA SER A 854 -33.83 6.21 -28.93
C SER A 854 -34.80 5.07 -28.60
N LEU A 855 -34.62 4.39 -27.47
CA LEU A 855 -35.51 3.31 -27.01
C LEU A 855 -36.56 3.79 -25.99
N THR A 856 -36.50 5.06 -25.56
CA THR A 856 -37.33 5.60 -24.46
C THR A 856 -38.83 5.46 -24.72
N ASN A 857 -39.27 5.69 -25.96
CA ASN A 857 -40.70 5.64 -26.30
C ASN A 857 -41.21 4.21 -26.52
N ASP A 858 -40.31 3.23 -26.59
CA ASP A 858 -40.67 1.84 -26.90
C ASP A 858 -41.07 1.05 -25.66
N PHE A 859 -40.46 1.38 -24.51
CA PHE A 859 -40.64 0.66 -23.26
C PHE A 859 -41.29 1.56 -22.21
N ARG A 860 -42.38 1.07 -21.60
CA ARG A 860 -43.01 1.70 -20.44
C ARG A 860 -43.42 0.62 -19.43
N LEU A 861 -43.49 0.99 -18.15
CA LEU A 861 -44.17 0.16 -17.17
C LEU A 861 -45.66 0.52 -17.16
N PRO A 862 -46.58 -0.45 -16.93
CA PRO A 862 -48.01 -0.16 -16.82
C PRO A 862 -48.29 0.76 -15.63
N ASP A 863 -49.37 1.55 -15.69
CA ASP A 863 -49.73 2.51 -14.63
C ASP A 863 -49.91 1.86 -13.26
N ALA A 864 -50.31 0.59 -13.22
CA ALA A 864 -50.40 -0.20 -12.00
C ALA A 864 -49.06 -0.35 -11.26
N LEU A 865 -47.93 -0.14 -11.93
CA LEU A 865 -46.57 -0.20 -11.38
C LEU A 865 -45.98 1.22 -11.15
N SER A 866 -46.82 2.25 -11.03
CA SER A 866 -46.36 3.64 -10.85
C SER A 866 -45.40 3.83 -9.67
N SER A 867 -45.55 3.05 -8.59
CA SER A 867 -44.64 3.08 -7.45
C SER A 867 -43.23 2.57 -7.77
N VAL A 868 -43.07 1.67 -8.75
CA VAL A 868 -41.76 1.25 -9.27
C VAL A 868 -41.05 2.43 -9.93
N VAL A 869 -41.77 3.18 -10.77
CA VAL A 869 -41.22 4.35 -11.49
C VAL A 869 -40.85 5.46 -10.52
N ALA A 870 -41.74 5.77 -9.57
CA ALA A 870 -41.52 6.82 -8.57
C ALA A 870 -40.29 6.55 -7.67
N ASN A 871 -39.99 5.27 -7.43
CA ASN A 871 -38.87 4.84 -6.58
C ASN A 871 -37.72 4.18 -7.35
N ALA A 872 -37.66 4.38 -8.67
CA ALA A 872 -36.68 3.74 -9.53
C ALA A 872 -35.25 4.12 -9.15
N HIS A 873 -34.40 3.10 -9.04
CA HIS A 873 -32.97 3.24 -8.81
C HIS A 873 -32.17 3.06 -10.10
N SER A 874 -32.48 2.01 -10.88
CA SER A 874 -31.81 1.74 -12.16
C SER A 874 -32.71 0.93 -13.10
N SER A 875 -32.49 1.03 -14.41
CA SER A 875 -33.21 0.27 -15.43
C SER A 875 -32.28 -0.31 -16.51
N PRO A 876 -31.39 -1.26 -16.16
CA PRO A 876 -30.50 -1.90 -17.14
C PRO A 876 -31.24 -2.63 -18.27
N LEU A 877 -30.77 -2.41 -19.50
CA LEU A 877 -31.02 -3.28 -20.64
C LEU A 877 -30.19 -4.56 -20.48
N ARG A 878 -30.85 -5.72 -20.60
CA ARG A 878 -30.24 -7.04 -20.49
C ARG A 878 -30.43 -7.82 -21.79
N ILE A 879 -29.33 -8.27 -22.38
CA ILE A 879 -29.32 -9.12 -23.58
C ILE A 879 -28.45 -10.34 -23.30
N SER A 880 -29.01 -11.55 -23.43
CA SER A 880 -28.32 -12.79 -23.12
C SER A 880 -28.38 -13.78 -24.28
N GLY A 881 -27.21 -14.27 -24.72
CA GLY A 881 -27.08 -15.48 -25.54
C GLY A 881 -27.22 -16.75 -24.69
N PRO A 882 -26.69 -17.91 -25.12
CA PRO A 882 -26.84 -19.19 -24.42
C PRO A 882 -25.96 -19.31 -23.16
N VAL A 883 -26.14 -18.39 -22.21
CA VAL A 883 -25.43 -18.35 -20.93
C VAL A 883 -26.39 -18.27 -19.75
N THR A 884 -26.00 -18.93 -18.67
CA THR A 884 -26.69 -19.01 -17.39
C THR A 884 -25.98 -18.09 -16.40
N LEU A 885 -26.73 -17.22 -15.75
CA LEU A 885 -26.21 -16.35 -14.69
C LEU A 885 -26.00 -17.16 -13.39
N TRP A 886 -24.96 -16.84 -12.64
CA TRP A 886 -24.73 -17.40 -11.30
C TRP A 886 -25.93 -17.12 -10.38
N LEU A 887 -26.14 -17.98 -9.39
CA LEU A 887 -27.13 -17.75 -8.35
C LEU A 887 -26.70 -16.56 -7.47
N HIS A 888 -27.55 -15.54 -7.33
CA HIS A 888 -27.29 -14.34 -6.54
C HIS A 888 -28.58 -13.77 -5.94
N TYR A 889 -28.49 -12.93 -4.92
CA TYR A 889 -29.61 -12.09 -4.50
C TYR A 889 -29.36 -10.63 -4.84
N ASP A 890 -30.46 -9.89 -4.98
CA ASP A 890 -30.45 -8.43 -5.06
C ASP A 890 -31.00 -7.85 -3.75
N VAL A 891 -30.42 -6.75 -3.29
CA VAL A 891 -30.86 -6.10 -2.03
C VAL A 891 -32.11 -5.25 -2.27
N MET A 892 -32.26 -4.70 -3.47
CA MET A 892 -33.45 -3.97 -3.88
C MET A 892 -34.48 -4.90 -4.52
N ALA A 893 -35.76 -4.57 -4.34
CA ALA A 893 -36.81 -5.15 -5.17
C ALA A 893 -36.60 -4.77 -6.63
N ASN A 894 -36.97 -5.66 -7.55
CA ASN A 894 -36.91 -5.35 -8.97
C ASN A 894 -38.02 -6.03 -9.76
N VAL A 895 -38.34 -5.44 -10.91
CA VAL A 895 -39.21 -6.05 -11.91
C VAL A 895 -38.39 -6.38 -13.15
N LEU A 896 -38.49 -7.62 -13.63
CA LEU A 896 -37.81 -8.09 -14.84
C LEU A 896 -38.85 -8.25 -15.94
N CYS A 897 -38.83 -7.32 -16.90
CA CYS A 897 -39.75 -7.30 -18.04
C CYS A 897 -39.10 -8.06 -19.21
N GLN A 898 -39.70 -9.17 -19.61
CA GLN A 898 -39.21 -10.00 -20.70
C GLN A 898 -39.76 -9.48 -22.04
N ILE A 899 -38.88 -9.08 -22.95
CA ILE A 899 -39.26 -8.37 -24.19
C ILE A 899 -39.15 -9.29 -25.41
N GLN A 900 -38.02 -9.97 -25.58
CA GLN A 900 -37.83 -10.98 -26.62
C GLN A 900 -37.26 -12.28 -26.06
N GLY A 901 -37.59 -13.38 -26.71
CA GLY A 901 -37.21 -14.73 -26.32
C GLY A 901 -37.86 -15.17 -25.02
N GLU A 902 -37.43 -16.34 -24.52
CA GLU A 902 -37.95 -16.94 -23.29
C GLU A 902 -36.83 -17.14 -22.27
N LYS A 903 -37.15 -16.93 -21.00
CA LYS A 903 -36.18 -17.03 -19.90
C LYS A 903 -36.75 -17.86 -18.75
N ARG A 904 -36.00 -18.88 -18.36
CA ARG A 904 -36.28 -19.70 -17.18
C ARG A 904 -35.46 -19.19 -16.00
N LEU A 905 -36.14 -18.91 -14.89
CA LEU A 905 -35.51 -18.51 -13.64
C LEU A 905 -35.86 -19.50 -12.53
N ILE A 906 -34.88 -19.76 -11.67
CA ILE A 906 -35.10 -20.46 -10.41
C ILE A 906 -34.79 -19.48 -9.28
N LEU A 907 -35.76 -19.32 -8.39
CA LEU A 907 -35.72 -18.40 -7.26
C LEU A 907 -35.83 -19.17 -5.95
N PHE A 908 -35.21 -18.66 -4.89
CA PHE A 908 -35.29 -19.19 -3.54
C PHE A 908 -35.67 -18.07 -2.58
N PRO A 909 -36.56 -18.33 -1.61
CA PRO A 909 -36.90 -17.35 -0.60
C PRO A 909 -35.68 -17.02 0.28
N PRO A 910 -35.63 -15.82 0.89
CA PRO A 910 -34.52 -15.42 1.77
C PRO A 910 -34.25 -16.41 2.92
N SER A 911 -35.28 -17.13 3.39
CA SER A 911 -35.17 -18.17 4.43
C SER A 911 -34.20 -19.31 4.06
N ASP A 912 -33.97 -19.53 2.75
CA ASP A 912 -33.16 -20.63 2.27
C ASP A 912 -31.66 -20.28 2.22
N VAL A 913 -31.28 -19.02 2.49
CA VAL A 913 -29.91 -18.51 2.29
C VAL A 913 -28.84 -19.34 3.01
N GLN A 914 -29.15 -19.87 4.20
CA GLN A 914 -28.25 -20.73 4.98
C GLN A 914 -27.90 -22.06 4.28
N HIS A 915 -28.72 -22.51 3.33
CA HIS A 915 -28.52 -23.75 2.59
C HIS A 915 -27.90 -23.53 1.20
N LEU A 916 -27.79 -22.27 0.76
CA LEU A 916 -27.43 -21.90 -0.60
C LEU A 916 -25.96 -21.52 -0.77
N ASP A 917 -25.09 -21.77 0.21
CA ASP A 917 -23.62 -21.60 0.10
C ASP A 917 -23.21 -20.22 -0.45
N VAL A 918 -23.75 -19.17 0.18
CA VAL A 918 -23.36 -17.77 -0.06
C VAL A 918 -22.20 -17.43 0.88
N PRO A 919 -20.98 -17.16 0.37
CA PRO A 919 -19.85 -16.79 1.22
C PRO A 919 -20.10 -15.49 1.99
N ALA A 920 -19.48 -15.36 3.17
CA ALA A 920 -19.61 -14.16 3.99
C ALA A 920 -19.21 -12.89 3.22
N GLY A 921 -20.14 -11.94 3.12
CA GLY A 921 -19.94 -10.67 2.42
C GLY A 921 -19.97 -10.76 0.89
N ALA A 922 -20.39 -11.89 0.32
CA ALA A 922 -20.68 -12.04 -1.10
C ALA A 922 -22.20 -12.01 -1.34
N SER A 923 -22.61 -11.52 -2.51
CA SER A 923 -24.01 -11.55 -2.96
C SER A 923 -24.33 -12.71 -3.91
N SER A 924 -23.35 -13.60 -4.16
CA SER A 924 -23.47 -14.74 -5.07
C SER A 924 -23.15 -16.05 -4.37
N SER A 925 -23.82 -17.12 -4.80
CA SER A 925 -23.67 -18.48 -4.31
C SER A 925 -22.65 -19.27 -5.12
N ASN A 926 -22.00 -20.24 -4.48
CA ASN A 926 -21.13 -21.22 -5.14
C ASN A 926 -21.90 -22.39 -5.80
N ILE A 927 -23.23 -22.42 -5.69
CA ILE A 927 -24.06 -23.51 -6.20
C ILE A 927 -24.48 -23.21 -7.65
N ASN A 928 -24.14 -24.13 -8.55
CA ASN A 928 -24.78 -24.18 -9.86
C ASN A 928 -26.12 -24.91 -9.74
N ILE A 929 -27.22 -24.22 -10.02
CA ILE A 929 -28.58 -24.78 -9.99
C ILE A 929 -28.94 -25.50 -11.29
N PHE A 930 -28.49 -25.00 -12.44
CA PHE A 930 -28.78 -25.57 -13.76
C PHE A 930 -27.71 -26.60 -14.19
N GLN A 931 -27.43 -27.60 -13.35
CA GLN A 931 -26.36 -28.58 -13.62
C GLN A 931 -26.61 -29.44 -14.87
N ASN A 932 -27.88 -29.78 -15.15
CA ASN A 932 -28.33 -30.62 -16.27
C ASN A 932 -29.43 -29.92 -17.10
N ARG A 933 -29.08 -28.82 -17.76
CA ARG A 933 -30.04 -28.01 -18.56
C ARG A 933 -30.75 -28.81 -19.66
N ALA A 934 -30.03 -29.72 -20.33
CA ALA A 934 -30.57 -30.56 -21.40
C ALA A 934 -31.71 -31.50 -20.94
N GLU A 935 -31.76 -31.85 -19.65
CA GLU A 935 -32.78 -32.73 -19.07
C GLU A 935 -33.93 -31.95 -18.40
N GLY A 936 -33.87 -30.61 -18.40
CA GLY A 936 -34.84 -29.73 -17.76
C GLY A 936 -34.82 -29.75 -16.22
N THR A 937 -33.84 -30.42 -15.60
CA THR A 937 -33.75 -30.59 -14.14
C THR A 937 -32.90 -29.52 -13.47
N ILE A 938 -33.09 -29.34 -12.15
CA ILE A 938 -32.28 -28.45 -11.32
C ILE A 938 -31.58 -29.23 -10.19
N ALA A 939 -30.56 -28.62 -9.59
CA ALA A 939 -29.91 -29.15 -8.40
C ALA A 939 -30.89 -29.23 -7.20
N ALA A 940 -31.08 -30.42 -6.63
CA ALA A 940 -31.90 -30.63 -5.44
C ALA A 940 -31.10 -30.24 -4.19
N ILE A 941 -31.32 -29.02 -3.70
CA ILE A 941 -30.69 -28.52 -2.48
C ILE A 941 -31.57 -28.91 -1.28
N PRO A 942 -31.08 -29.72 -0.32
CA PRO A 942 -31.86 -30.10 0.85
C PRO A 942 -32.32 -28.87 1.64
N HIS A 943 -33.52 -28.94 2.24
CA HIS A 943 -34.10 -27.90 3.08
C HIS A 943 -34.35 -26.56 2.36
N THR A 944 -34.45 -26.59 1.03
CA THR A 944 -34.82 -25.41 0.23
C THR A 944 -36.16 -25.61 -0.47
N THR A 945 -36.75 -24.50 -0.87
CA THR A 945 -38.03 -24.39 -1.58
C THR A 945 -37.81 -23.65 -2.91
N PRO A 946 -37.29 -24.33 -3.94
CA PRO A 946 -37.07 -23.69 -5.24
C PRO A 946 -38.39 -23.32 -5.91
N HIS A 947 -38.46 -22.09 -6.40
CA HIS A 947 -39.55 -21.54 -7.18
C HIS A 947 -39.13 -21.34 -8.63
N GLU A 948 -40.00 -21.67 -9.59
CA GLU A 948 -39.70 -21.55 -11.01
C GLU A 948 -40.56 -20.48 -11.68
N ALA A 949 -39.92 -19.61 -12.45
CA ALA A 949 -40.58 -18.70 -13.39
C ALA A 949 -40.11 -19.01 -14.82
N LEU A 950 -41.06 -19.32 -15.70
CA LEU A 950 -40.85 -19.32 -17.15
C LEU A 950 -41.48 -18.04 -17.71
N LEU A 951 -40.62 -17.11 -18.13
CA LEU A 951 -41.01 -15.82 -18.68
C LEU A 951 -41.07 -15.90 -20.20
N HIS A 952 -42.25 -15.57 -20.72
CA HIS A 952 -42.52 -15.36 -22.12
C HIS A 952 -42.48 -13.87 -22.44
N ARG A 953 -42.49 -13.54 -23.73
CA ARG A 953 -42.57 -12.17 -24.21
C ARG A 953 -43.80 -11.45 -23.63
N GLY A 954 -43.58 -10.28 -23.03
CA GLY A 954 -44.59 -9.46 -22.37
C GLY A 954 -44.75 -9.71 -20.87
N ASP A 955 -44.15 -10.78 -20.32
CA ASP A 955 -44.24 -11.06 -18.89
C ASP A 955 -43.39 -10.10 -18.06
N ILE A 956 -43.90 -9.75 -16.86
CA ILE A 956 -43.15 -9.00 -15.84
C ILE A 956 -43.00 -9.89 -14.61
N LEU A 957 -41.76 -10.29 -14.28
CA LEU A 957 -41.47 -10.98 -13.03
C LEU A 957 -41.17 -9.98 -11.93
N VAL A 958 -41.93 -10.02 -10.84
CA VAL A 958 -41.61 -9.29 -9.61
C VAL A 958 -40.64 -10.13 -8.79
N ILE A 959 -39.46 -9.59 -8.50
CA ILE A 959 -38.44 -10.20 -7.64
C ILE A 959 -38.37 -9.37 -6.35
N PRO A 960 -38.89 -9.90 -5.22
CA PRO A 960 -38.79 -9.20 -3.94
C PRO A 960 -37.34 -9.13 -3.44
N PRO A 961 -37.01 -8.23 -2.51
CA PRO A 961 -35.66 -8.11 -1.95
C PRO A 961 -35.14 -9.45 -1.40
N LEU A 962 -33.85 -9.68 -1.54
CA LEU A 962 -33.10 -10.80 -0.98
C LEU A 962 -33.51 -12.19 -1.50
N TRP A 963 -34.42 -12.27 -2.48
CA TRP A 963 -34.70 -13.53 -3.17
C TRP A 963 -33.50 -13.92 -4.03
N LEU A 964 -32.89 -15.07 -3.71
CA LEU A 964 -31.79 -15.60 -4.50
C LEU A 964 -32.35 -16.13 -5.82
N HIS A 965 -31.73 -15.80 -6.93
CA HIS A 965 -32.20 -16.20 -8.25
C HIS A 965 -31.05 -16.42 -9.24
N THR A 966 -31.32 -17.28 -10.21
CA THR A 966 -30.48 -17.57 -11.36
C THR A 966 -31.38 -17.62 -12.60
N ALA A 967 -30.82 -17.27 -13.75
CA ALA A 967 -31.56 -17.22 -15.01
C ALA A 967 -30.80 -17.91 -16.13
N ALA A 968 -31.53 -18.67 -16.94
CA ALA A 968 -31.07 -19.28 -18.17
C ALA A 968 -32.09 -19.01 -19.29
N PRO A 969 -31.68 -18.54 -20.48
CA PRO A 969 -32.57 -18.48 -21.63
C PRO A 969 -32.99 -19.90 -22.06
N THR A 970 -34.11 -20.06 -22.75
CA THR A 970 -34.64 -21.40 -23.12
C THR A 970 -34.65 -21.70 -24.62
N GLY A 971 -34.09 -20.81 -25.43
CA GLY A 971 -33.91 -21.00 -26.87
C GLY A 971 -33.06 -19.89 -27.47
N GLU A 972 -33.72 -18.94 -28.13
CA GLU A 972 -33.11 -17.77 -28.79
C GLU A 972 -32.53 -16.74 -27.81
N VAL A 973 -31.89 -15.70 -28.36
CA VAL A 973 -31.39 -14.55 -27.61
C VAL A 973 -32.53 -13.92 -26.82
N SER A 974 -32.32 -13.75 -25.51
CA SER A 974 -33.30 -13.11 -24.65
C SER A 974 -32.96 -11.64 -24.43
N VAL A 975 -33.95 -10.77 -24.66
CA VAL A 975 -33.88 -9.33 -24.38
C VAL A 975 -34.86 -9.00 -23.27
N ALA A 976 -34.41 -8.26 -22.27
CA ALA A 976 -35.22 -7.84 -21.14
C ALA A 976 -34.79 -6.46 -20.62
N VAL A 977 -35.71 -5.76 -19.97
CA VAL A 977 -35.40 -4.58 -19.16
C VAL A 977 -35.68 -4.93 -17.71
N ASN A 978 -34.71 -4.65 -16.84
CA ASN A 978 -34.85 -4.94 -15.43
C ASN A 978 -34.82 -3.64 -14.64
N VAL A 979 -35.92 -3.31 -13.95
CA VAL A 979 -36.06 -2.06 -13.21
C VAL A 979 -35.93 -2.33 -11.72
N PHE A 980 -34.88 -1.80 -11.10
CA PHE A 980 -34.63 -1.84 -9.67
C PHE A 980 -35.25 -0.63 -9.01
N PHE A 981 -35.88 -0.79 -7.86
CA PHE A 981 -36.53 0.30 -7.14
C PHE A 981 -36.38 0.13 -5.63
N ARG A 982 -36.43 1.26 -4.91
CA ARG A 982 -36.34 1.27 -3.45
C ARG A 982 -37.69 0.96 -2.85
N ASN A 983 -37.74 -0.04 -1.98
CA ASN A 983 -38.93 -0.45 -1.26
C ASN A 983 -38.77 -0.35 0.28
N LEU A 984 -37.61 0.11 0.76
CA LEU A 984 -37.39 0.50 2.15
C LEU A 984 -37.37 2.03 2.27
N PRO A 985 -38.07 2.63 3.25
CA PRO A 985 -38.05 4.08 3.45
C PRO A 985 -36.67 4.59 3.90
N GLN A 986 -35.94 3.79 4.68
CA GLN A 986 -34.57 4.05 5.14
C GLN A 986 -33.81 2.73 5.35
N GLY A 987 -32.48 2.78 5.47
CA GLY A 987 -31.66 1.61 5.85
C GLY A 987 -30.81 0.99 4.75
N TYR A 988 -30.92 1.44 3.50
CA TYR A 988 -29.93 1.11 2.46
C TYR A 988 -28.54 1.65 2.83
N ALA A 989 -27.48 1.02 2.31
CA ALA A 989 -26.11 1.40 2.59
C ALA A 989 -25.84 2.90 2.30
N ALA A 990 -25.14 3.55 3.23
CA ALA A 990 -24.72 4.93 3.03
C ALA A 990 -23.62 5.03 1.95
N GLY A 991 -23.67 6.09 1.14
CA GLY A 991 -22.71 6.34 0.07
C GLY A 991 -23.22 5.94 -1.30
N ARG A 992 -22.31 5.70 -2.25
CA ARG A 992 -22.67 5.36 -3.62
C ARG A 992 -22.97 3.86 -3.71
N ASP A 993 -24.10 3.52 -4.31
CA ASP A 993 -24.45 2.17 -4.75
C ASP A 993 -24.97 2.30 -6.18
N VAL A 994 -24.08 2.05 -7.14
CA VAL A 994 -24.36 2.26 -8.57
C VAL A 994 -25.10 1.07 -9.18
N TYR A 995 -24.92 -0.11 -8.59
CA TYR A 995 -25.43 -1.36 -9.11
C TYR A 995 -26.65 -1.87 -8.33
N GLY A 996 -26.96 -1.30 -7.17
CA GLY A 996 -28.07 -1.70 -6.30
C GLY A 996 -27.77 -2.95 -5.47
N ASN A 997 -26.50 -3.32 -5.34
CA ASN A 997 -26.06 -4.62 -4.81
C ASN A 997 -25.35 -4.52 -3.46
N ARG A 998 -25.31 -3.34 -2.83
CA ARG A 998 -24.74 -3.23 -1.48
C ARG A 998 -25.76 -3.69 -0.45
N ASP A 999 -25.31 -4.53 0.47
CA ASP A 999 -26.11 -4.97 1.60
C ASP A 999 -26.61 -3.78 2.43
N VAL A 1000 -27.73 -3.95 3.12
CA VAL A 1000 -28.32 -2.89 3.95
C VAL A 1000 -27.33 -2.40 5.02
N GLN A 1001 -27.44 -1.12 5.37
CA GLN A 1001 -26.53 -0.43 6.30
C GLN A 1001 -26.39 -1.16 7.63
N ALA A 1002 -27.48 -1.73 8.14
CA ALA A 1002 -27.50 -2.49 9.39
C ALA A 1002 -26.56 -3.70 9.32
N TYR A 1003 -26.58 -4.45 8.21
CA TYR A 1003 -25.71 -5.61 8.01
C TYR A 1003 -24.23 -5.19 7.85
N GLU A 1004 -23.94 -4.17 7.04
CA GLU A 1004 -22.56 -3.65 6.90
C GLU A 1004 -21.98 -3.16 8.24
N LYS A 1005 -22.80 -2.53 9.09
CA LYS A 1005 -22.40 -2.12 10.43
C LYS A 1005 -22.18 -3.34 11.34
N ALA A 1006 -23.13 -4.27 11.36
CA ALA A 1006 -23.06 -5.48 12.19
C ALA A 1006 -21.81 -6.32 11.86
N ARG A 1007 -21.40 -6.41 10.59
CA ARG A 1007 -20.14 -7.06 10.20
C ARG A 1007 -18.91 -6.44 10.85
N LYS A 1008 -18.84 -5.11 10.90
CA LYS A 1008 -17.75 -4.39 11.58
C LYS A 1008 -17.80 -4.60 13.09
N ASP A 1009 -18.99 -4.69 13.67
CA ASP A 1009 -19.15 -4.93 15.09
C ASP A 1009 -18.80 -6.39 15.44
N LEU A 1010 -19.11 -7.38 14.58
CA LEU A 1010 -18.64 -8.75 14.71
C LEU A 1010 -17.11 -8.85 14.74
N GLU A 1011 -16.41 -8.08 13.91
CA GLU A 1011 -14.94 -8.02 13.97
C GLU A 1011 -14.42 -7.47 15.31
N LYS A 1012 -15.12 -6.48 15.90
CA LYS A 1012 -14.76 -5.95 17.22
C LYS A 1012 -15.07 -6.95 18.33
N ILE A 1013 -16.21 -7.64 18.24
CA ILE A 1013 -16.59 -8.71 19.16
C ILE A 1013 -15.52 -9.79 19.11
N ALA A 1014 -15.17 -10.30 17.93
CA ALA A 1014 -14.11 -11.29 17.77
C ALA A 1014 -12.78 -10.83 18.41
N LYS A 1015 -12.35 -9.60 18.10
CA LYS A 1015 -11.12 -9.02 18.67
C LYS A 1015 -11.13 -8.89 20.19
N SER A 1016 -12.31 -8.73 20.80
CA SER A 1016 -12.41 -8.64 22.26
C SER A 1016 -12.01 -9.94 22.96
N PHE A 1017 -12.04 -11.08 22.25
CA PHE A 1017 -11.60 -12.39 22.75
C PHE A 1017 -10.13 -12.71 22.41
N ASP A 1018 -9.39 -11.85 21.70
CA ASP A 1018 -8.00 -12.12 21.24
C ASP A 1018 -7.00 -12.33 22.40
N ARG A 1019 -7.34 -11.88 23.60
CA ARG A 1019 -6.52 -12.05 24.82
C ARG A 1019 -6.78 -13.36 25.56
N LEU A 1020 -7.77 -14.15 25.13
CA LEU A 1020 -8.11 -15.42 25.75
C LEU A 1020 -7.45 -16.59 25.00
N PRO A 1021 -7.24 -17.74 25.67
CA PRO A 1021 -6.80 -18.95 25.00
C PRO A 1021 -7.71 -19.30 23.80
N PRO A 1022 -7.17 -19.78 22.66
CA PRO A 1022 -7.95 -20.02 21.45
C PRO A 1022 -9.18 -20.89 21.64
N ASP A 1023 -9.10 -21.94 22.48
CA ASP A 1023 -10.23 -22.82 22.76
C ASP A 1023 -11.34 -22.12 23.57
N MET A 1024 -10.96 -21.20 24.45
CA MET A 1024 -11.90 -20.39 25.24
C MET A 1024 -12.55 -19.30 24.38
N ALA A 1025 -11.75 -18.60 23.58
CA ALA A 1025 -12.26 -17.64 22.60
C ALA A 1025 -13.23 -18.33 21.63
N ARG A 1026 -12.85 -19.50 21.10
CA ARG A 1026 -13.72 -20.32 20.24
C ARG A 1026 -14.99 -20.73 20.96
N PHE A 1027 -14.90 -21.21 22.20
CA PHE A 1027 -16.08 -21.59 23.00
C PHE A 1027 -17.08 -20.45 23.13
N TYR A 1028 -16.63 -19.25 23.55
CA TYR A 1028 -17.53 -18.11 23.71
C TYR A 1028 -18.02 -17.52 22.39
N LEU A 1029 -17.18 -17.50 21.35
CA LEU A 1029 -17.61 -17.05 20.02
C LEU A 1029 -18.66 -17.98 19.40
N LEU A 1030 -18.55 -19.30 19.62
CA LEU A 1030 -19.60 -20.23 19.22
C LEU A 1030 -20.91 -19.98 19.99
N ARG A 1031 -20.84 -19.71 21.30
CA ARG A 1031 -22.04 -19.34 22.07
C ARG A 1031 -22.69 -18.05 21.58
N LEU A 1032 -21.90 -17.02 21.28
CA LEU A 1032 -22.41 -15.78 20.69
C LEU A 1032 -23.01 -16.00 19.30
N ALA A 1033 -22.43 -16.92 18.51
CA ALA A 1033 -23.01 -17.32 17.23
C ALA A 1033 -24.37 -18.01 17.42
N ASP A 1034 -24.50 -18.90 18.41
CA ASP A 1034 -25.77 -19.54 18.76
C ASP A 1034 -26.81 -18.51 19.22
N GLU A 1035 -26.45 -17.53 20.06
CA GLU A 1035 -27.35 -16.45 20.49
C GLU A 1035 -27.83 -15.58 19.32
N LEU A 1036 -26.95 -15.28 18.37
CA LEU A 1036 -27.30 -14.55 17.15
C LEU A 1036 -28.19 -15.39 16.23
N GLN A 1037 -27.96 -16.70 16.16
CA GLN A 1037 -28.81 -17.62 15.40
C GLN A 1037 -30.20 -17.71 16.02
N GLU A 1038 -30.32 -17.89 17.34
CA GLU A 1038 -31.60 -17.87 18.06
C GLU A 1038 -32.34 -16.54 17.84
N THR A 1039 -31.61 -15.42 17.77
CA THR A 1039 -32.21 -14.10 17.50
C THR A 1039 -32.71 -13.99 16.06
N ALA A 1040 -32.01 -14.59 15.09
CA ALA A 1040 -32.41 -14.61 13.69
C ALA A 1040 -33.59 -15.55 13.40
N GLU A 1041 -33.80 -16.56 14.25
CA GLU A 1041 -34.90 -17.53 14.15
C GLU A 1041 -36.19 -17.10 14.88
N ARG A 1042 -36.15 -16.00 15.65
CA ARG A 1042 -37.32 -15.34 16.26
C ARG A 1042 -38.04 -14.43 15.27
#